data_AF-A0A9E7YK44-F1
#
_entry.id   AF-A0A9E7YK44-F1
#
_cell.length_a   1.000
_cell.length_b   1.000
_cell.length_c   1.000
_cell.angle_alpha   90.00
_cell.angle_beta   90.00
_cell.angle_gamma   90.00
#
_symmetry.space_group_name_H-M   'P 1'
#
loop_
_entity.id
_entity.type
_entity.pdbx_description
1 polymer ?
#
loop_
_entity_poly.entity_id
_entity_poly.type
_entity_poly.pdbx_seq_one_letter_code
_entity_poly.pdbx_strand_id
1 'polypeptide(L)'
;MMTCIWPITNWAWVGWRHANHTKCGYMSDEINDKNDDGTNVANAVSPSGEIEVLDIKRADSSSGRNGGKGGRNGGRREYKPFPGWLYGVLFVVFDMAAVAALQWGVSQSGTRVQLSSPVVGWGFVSKMWTKGNFVFVLNLLLIGALYLALLMLFNRFWIATPVLLAVAIIVGVIEHFKVSIRYEAILPSDLGFLGSNTGNLMSFTPPGAHWIILGALAVFLVFVALFVVLNHVDGRHGRMIRFDNKGLAAGIRLMVFLLPSLFFGLYCDQVSTVGSWANGFSKALGDTPSMWDSVYDAQRNGPLVSFTRQLNPTIMDEPSDYSEATMKEVVKRYEAAAEKINASRTKNMTDSTVVYVLSESFSDPARVPGVKLNKDAIPEVRAIKSGTTSGLMLSSGYGGGTANLEYMGLSGLSMANFDSSLTSPYQQLVPGQHWTPTINQMWGAPKNSIAFHPYEPSMYSRATNYKKFGFAHFYTLQGDDIIKHRGKIDRSPYVSDKATYQSALEDISSTDSNQFIQIITMQNHMPYNDWYADNEFKATAADGADSLGSDEVTAIDTYAKGASITDTETKNFLDELNKLDKPVTVVFYGDHLPGIYETASQDTNNSLALHLTDYFIWSNKASGSQGKKVDNSVYSSPNYFVAQTAEHMNAKVSPYLAFLTLMHKKVSAMEPPVVNKIQGWDRIPEGQDIYLDAAGNPMAEDEFDEQTKQLMTDYKLIQYDITAGKNYLKDTDFMDLP
;
A
#
# COMPACT_ATOMS: atom_id res chain seq x y z
N MET A 1 14.62 -21.07 -3.91
CA MET A 1 14.15 -21.16 -5.31
C MET A 1 14.74 -19.99 -6.10
N MET A 2 15.81 -20.23 -6.86
CA MET A 2 16.40 -19.26 -7.78
C MET A 2 15.82 -19.52 -9.18
N THR A 3 15.03 -18.59 -9.73
CA THR A 3 14.92 -18.23 -11.17
C THR A 3 13.71 -17.33 -11.40
N CYS A 4 13.92 -16.02 -11.50
CA CYS A 4 13.05 -15.10 -12.23
C CYS A 4 13.94 -14.08 -12.95
N ILE A 5 14.59 -14.55 -14.01
CA ILE A 5 15.24 -13.68 -14.99
C ILE A 5 14.16 -13.26 -15.99
N TRP A 6 13.85 -11.97 -16.00
CA TRP A 6 13.02 -11.31 -17.01
C TRP A 6 13.48 -11.64 -18.44
N PRO A 7 12.61 -12.11 -19.36
CA PRO A 7 12.91 -12.08 -20.78
C PRO A 7 12.46 -10.74 -21.38
N ILE A 8 13.42 -9.82 -21.51
CA ILE A 8 13.36 -8.71 -22.47
C ILE A 8 13.54 -9.31 -23.87
N THR A 9 12.51 -9.88 -24.48
CA THR A 9 12.45 -10.16 -25.93
C THR A 9 11.02 -10.51 -26.36
N ASN A 10 10.20 -9.49 -26.66
CA ASN A 10 9.15 -9.60 -27.67
C ASN A 10 8.60 -8.22 -28.06
N TRP A 11 9.48 -7.39 -28.60
CA TRP A 11 9.09 -6.16 -29.31
C TRP A 11 9.90 -6.09 -30.61
N ALA A 12 9.43 -6.80 -31.63
CA ALA A 12 9.53 -6.42 -33.05
C ALA A 12 8.88 -7.48 -33.95
N TRP A 13 8.12 -7.01 -34.94
CA TRP A 13 7.54 -7.73 -36.09
C TRP A 13 6.14 -8.35 -35.92
N VAL A 14 5.10 -7.53 -36.10
CA VAL A 14 4.00 -7.91 -37.00
C VAL A 14 3.63 -6.69 -37.84
N GLY A 15 3.94 -6.78 -39.13
CA GLY A 15 3.57 -5.80 -40.14
C GLY A 15 2.09 -5.92 -40.53
N TRP A 16 1.52 -4.75 -40.80
CA TRP A 16 0.38 -4.48 -41.67
C TRP A 16 0.01 -5.62 -42.65
N ARG A 17 -1.25 -6.08 -42.57
CA ARG A 17 -2.13 -6.30 -43.74
C ARG A 17 -3.60 -6.20 -43.30
N HIS A 18 -4.29 -5.21 -43.84
CA HIS A 18 -5.74 -5.15 -43.91
C HIS A 18 -6.26 -6.14 -44.96
N ALA A 19 -7.31 -6.92 -44.62
CA ALA A 19 -8.47 -7.13 -45.48
C ALA A 19 -9.57 -7.94 -44.74
N ASN A 20 -10.66 -7.25 -44.41
CA ASN A 20 -12.07 -7.60 -44.58
C ASN A 20 -12.65 -9.01 -44.32
N HIS A 21 -13.84 -8.95 -43.69
CA HIS A 21 -15.03 -9.81 -43.80
C HIS A 21 -15.39 -10.80 -42.67
N THR A 22 -16.36 -10.34 -41.84
CA THR A 22 -17.66 -10.95 -41.49
C THR A 22 -17.80 -12.40 -40.97
N LYS A 23 -18.35 -12.47 -39.74
CA LYS A 23 -19.52 -13.26 -39.23
C LYS A 23 -19.59 -14.80 -39.32
N CYS A 24 -20.07 -15.36 -38.19
CA CYS A 24 -20.73 -16.67 -37.96
C CYS A 24 -19.80 -17.90 -38.07
N GLY A 25 -19.94 -18.99 -37.31
CA GLY A 25 -20.89 -19.46 -36.30
C GLY A 25 -20.59 -20.96 -36.06
N TYR A 26 -20.83 -21.43 -34.84
CA TYR A 26 -21.08 -22.80 -34.36
C TYR A 26 -20.70 -24.08 -35.18
N MET A 27 -20.18 -25.05 -34.40
CA MET A 27 -20.51 -26.49 -34.33
C MET A 27 -19.67 -27.55 -35.09
N SER A 28 -19.15 -28.47 -34.25
CA SER A 28 -19.20 -29.95 -34.30
C SER A 28 -18.45 -30.78 -35.36
N ASP A 29 -17.68 -31.71 -34.81
CA ASP A 29 -17.61 -33.16 -35.08
C ASP A 29 -16.81 -33.73 -36.28
N GLU A 30 -15.82 -34.53 -35.87
CA GLU A 30 -15.55 -35.92 -36.24
C GLU A 30 -14.90 -36.35 -37.58
N ILE A 31 -13.86 -37.19 -37.37
CA ILE A 31 -13.54 -38.49 -38.02
C ILE A 31 -12.53 -38.55 -39.19
N ASN A 32 -11.44 -39.30 -38.88
CA ASN A 32 -10.62 -40.27 -39.65
C ASN A 32 -10.06 -39.85 -41.04
N ASP A 33 -8.87 -40.25 -41.51
CA ASP A 33 -8.14 -41.49 -41.30
C ASP A 33 -6.78 -41.41 -42.05
N LYS A 34 -5.82 -42.22 -41.58
CA LYS A 34 -4.82 -43.01 -42.34
C LYS A 34 -3.59 -42.39 -43.06
N ASN A 35 -2.45 -42.77 -42.45
CA ASN A 35 -1.40 -43.69 -42.94
C ASN A 35 -0.19 -43.17 -43.71
N ASP A 36 0.96 -43.60 -43.15
CA ASP A 36 2.20 -44.15 -43.74
C ASP A 36 2.94 -43.24 -44.74
N ASP A 37 4.26 -43.20 -44.85
CA ASP A 37 5.41 -44.08 -44.60
C ASP A 37 6.67 -43.15 -44.72
N GLY A 38 7.80 -43.34 -44.06
CA GLY A 38 8.64 -44.52 -44.04
C GLY A 38 9.85 -44.38 -44.99
N THR A 39 11.01 -44.02 -44.43
CA THR A 39 12.38 -44.45 -44.79
C THR A 39 13.38 -43.58 -45.60
N ASN A 40 14.55 -43.47 -44.96
CA ASN A 40 15.90 -43.06 -45.39
C ASN A 40 16.47 -43.89 -46.55
N VAL A 41 17.43 -43.33 -47.33
CA VAL A 41 18.73 -43.97 -47.66
C VAL A 41 19.80 -42.90 -47.96
N ALA A 42 21.05 -43.19 -47.56
CA ALA A 42 22.25 -42.37 -47.67
C ALA A 42 23.19 -42.74 -48.86
N ASN A 43 24.16 -41.86 -49.11
CA ASN A 43 25.51 -42.04 -49.69
C ASN A 43 25.69 -42.36 -51.20
N ALA A 44 26.49 -41.52 -51.90
CA ALA A 44 27.91 -41.83 -52.25
C ALA A 44 28.46 -41.01 -53.45
N VAL A 45 29.62 -40.36 -53.21
CA VAL A 45 30.85 -40.33 -54.05
C VAL A 45 30.93 -39.43 -55.32
N SER A 46 32.02 -38.65 -55.35
CA SER A 46 32.59 -37.81 -56.43
C SER A 46 33.60 -38.60 -57.29
N PRO A 47 34.03 -38.17 -58.51
CA PRO A 47 35.20 -37.27 -58.59
C PRO A 47 35.30 -36.32 -59.83
N SER A 48 36.13 -35.28 -59.63
CA SER A 48 37.11 -34.62 -60.53
C SER A 48 36.72 -33.95 -61.87
N GLY A 49 37.10 -32.66 -61.98
CA GLY A 49 37.30 -31.92 -63.23
C GLY A 49 37.84 -30.49 -62.97
N GLU A 50 39.03 -30.20 -63.51
CA GLU A 50 39.96 -29.06 -63.30
C GLU A 50 39.52 -27.70 -63.89
N ILE A 51 39.78 -26.58 -63.18
CA ILE A 51 40.77 -25.48 -63.40
C ILE A 51 40.38 -24.39 -64.41
N GLU A 52 40.25 -23.14 -63.93
CA GLU A 52 41.07 -22.01 -64.42
C GLU A 52 41.08 -20.85 -63.39
N VAL A 53 42.28 -20.53 -62.89
CA VAL A 53 42.59 -19.40 -62.02
C VAL A 53 43.60 -18.54 -62.79
N LEU A 54 43.27 -17.25 -62.99
CA LEU A 54 44.21 -16.24 -63.49
C LEU A 54 44.57 -15.30 -62.34
N ASP A 55 45.76 -15.52 -61.78
CA ASP A 55 46.55 -14.51 -61.08
C ASP A 55 47.22 -13.59 -62.10
N ILE A 56 47.57 -12.36 -61.70
CA ILE A 56 48.97 -11.86 -61.72
C ILE A 56 49.10 -10.35 -61.35
N LYS A 57 49.92 -10.17 -60.29
CA LYS A 57 50.94 -9.13 -59.99
C LYS A 57 50.59 -7.69 -59.54
N ARG A 58 51.09 -7.42 -58.33
CA ARG A 58 51.69 -6.17 -57.84
C ARG A 58 52.94 -5.77 -58.65
N ALA A 59 53.15 -4.47 -58.84
CA ALA A 59 54.46 -3.86 -59.06
C ALA A 59 54.53 -2.50 -58.34
N ASP A 60 55.65 -2.28 -57.66
CA ASP A 60 56.06 -1.02 -57.02
C ASP A 60 56.95 -0.17 -57.96
N SER A 61 57.07 1.11 -57.60
CA SER A 61 58.16 2.07 -57.89
C SER A 61 58.00 3.15 -59.00
N SER A 62 57.88 4.38 -58.50
CA SER A 62 58.46 5.68 -58.92
C SER A 62 58.75 5.99 -60.40
N SER A 63 58.13 7.06 -60.91
CA SER A 63 58.82 8.30 -61.39
C SER A 63 57.78 9.28 -61.95
N GLY A 64 57.97 10.58 -61.70
CA GLY A 64 56.94 11.60 -61.84
C GLY A 64 56.88 12.34 -63.18
N ARG A 65 55.76 13.04 -63.41
CA ARG A 65 55.69 14.42 -63.92
C ARG A 65 54.26 14.96 -63.92
N ASN A 66 54.12 16.16 -63.35
CA ASN A 66 53.14 17.23 -63.53
C ASN A 66 51.89 17.05 -64.40
N GLY A 67 50.77 17.56 -63.88
CA GLY A 67 49.67 18.11 -64.67
C GLY A 67 48.31 17.92 -64.02
N GLY A 68 47.82 18.95 -63.32
CA GLY A 68 46.64 18.85 -62.44
C GLY A 68 45.29 18.73 -63.13
N LYS A 69 44.27 18.37 -62.34
CA LYS A 69 42.97 19.06 -62.23
C LYS A 69 42.06 18.33 -61.22
N GLY A 70 41.65 19.06 -60.19
CA GLY A 70 40.27 19.06 -59.69
C GLY A 70 39.69 17.77 -59.12
N GLY A 71 40.18 17.33 -57.97
CA GLY A 71 39.42 16.47 -57.06
C GLY A 71 38.89 17.28 -55.89
N ARG A 72 37.59 17.59 -55.89
CA ARG A 72 36.88 18.06 -54.68
C ARG A 72 36.95 16.93 -53.64
N ASN A 73 38.00 16.93 -52.82
CA ASN A 73 37.97 16.24 -51.55
C ASN A 73 36.99 17.00 -50.66
N GLY A 74 35.73 16.54 -50.64
CA GLY A 74 34.85 16.77 -49.51
C GLY A 74 35.47 16.06 -48.31
N GLY A 75 36.42 16.72 -47.65
CA GLY A 75 37.01 16.21 -46.42
C GLY A 75 35.88 15.97 -45.44
N ARG A 76 35.61 14.70 -45.11
CA ARG A 76 34.82 14.37 -43.93
C ARG A 76 35.52 15.09 -42.78
N ARG A 77 34.83 16.06 -42.16
CA ARG A 77 35.31 16.67 -40.93
C ARG A 77 35.48 15.53 -39.93
N GLU A 78 36.72 15.13 -39.67
CA GLU A 78 37.03 14.23 -38.58
C GLU A 78 36.88 15.01 -37.29
N TYR A 79 35.73 14.85 -36.66
CA TYR A 79 35.50 15.44 -35.35
C TYR A 79 36.36 14.73 -34.30
N LYS A 80 36.93 15.49 -33.37
CA LYS A 80 37.68 14.92 -32.24
C LYS A 80 36.69 14.28 -31.25
N PRO A 81 37.02 13.12 -30.66
CA PRO A 81 36.20 12.55 -29.60
C PRO A 81 36.15 13.51 -28.42
N PHE A 82 35.00 13.59 -27.77
CA PHE A 82 34.90 14.36 -26.53
C PHE A 82 35.77 13.76 -25.42
N PRO A 83 36.30 14.60 -24.50
CA PRO A 83 37.12 14.10 -23.42
C PRO A 83 36.29 13.24 -22.46
N GLY A 84 36.90 12.19 -21.89
CA GLY A 84 36.18 11.22 -21.05
C GLY A 84 35.48 11.84 -19.84
N TRP A 85 36.09 12.85 -19.21
CA TRP A 85 35.50 13.55 -18.06
C TRP A 85 34.16 14.23 -18.41
N LEU A 86 33.98 14.67 -19.66
CA LEU A 86 32.73 15.30 -20.09
C LEU A 86 31.57 14.31 -20.03
N TYR A 87 31.81 13.03 -20.34
CA TYR A 87 30.76 12.00 -20.21
C TYR A 87 30.43 11.71 -18.76
N GLY A 88 31.39 11.79 -17.85
CA GLY A 88 31.13 11.67 -16.42
C GLY A 88 30.23 12.82 -15.92
N VAL A 89 30.53 14.05 -16.32
CA VAL A 89 29.68 15.22 -15.99
C VAL A 89 28.29 15.09 -16.62
N LEU A 90 28.21 14.79 -17.92
CA LEU A 90 26.95 14.63 -18.62
C LEU A 90 26.12 13.45 -18.09
N PHE A 91 26.77 12.38 -17.65
CA PHE A 91 26.09 11.25 -17.00
C PHE A 91 25.30 11.76 -15.80
N VAL A 92 25.95 12.47 -14.88
CA VAL A 92 25.29 13.00 -13.67
C VAL A 92 24.23 14.04 -14.03
N VAL A 93 24.47 14.90 -15.03
CA VAL A 93 23.47 15.89 -15.48
C VAL A 93 22.20 15.23 -16.01
N PHE A 94 22.31 14.21 -16.85
CA PHE A 94 21.14 13.54 -17.40
C PHE A 94 20.46 12.60 -16.40
N ASP A 95 21.21 12.04 -15.47
CA ASP A 95 20.69 11.31 -14.32
C ASP A 95 19.84 12.23 -13.42
N MET A 96 20.36 13.42 -13.08
CA MET A 96 19.58 14.47 -12.39
C MET A 96 18.34 14.89 -13.18
N ALA A 97 18.43 14.99 -14.52
CA ALA A 97 17.27 15.31 -15.36
C ALA A 97 16.20 14.20 -15.34
N ALA A 98 16.61 12.92 -15.29
CA ALA A 98 15.69 11.79 -15.15
C ALA A 98 15.01 11.79 -13.77
N VAL A 99 15.77 11.95 -12.69
CA VAL A 99 15.22 12.12 -11.33
C VAL A 99 14.26 13.30 -11.26
N ALA A 100 14.61 14.42 -11.91
CA ALA A 100 13.75 15.59 -11.95
C ALA A 100 12.43 15.33 -12.72
N ALA A 101 12.48 14.60 -13.83
CA ALA A 101 11.27 14.23 -14.57
C ALA A 101 10.32 13.36 -13.74
N LEU A 102 10.87 12.40 -12.98
CA LEU A 102 10.09 11.57 -12.06
C LEU A 102 9.50 12.40 -10.91
N GLN A 103 10.32 13.21 -10.25
CA GLN A 103 9.88 14.08 -9.14
C GLN A 103 8.81 15.08 -9.60
N TRP A 104 8.92 15.60 -10.82
CA TRP A 104 7.90 16.47 -11.41
C TRP A 104 6.55 15.74 -11.53
N GLY A 105 6.56 14.43 -11.85
CA GLY A 105 5.35 13.62 -11.96
C GLY A 105 4.49 13.66 -10.69
N VAL A 106 5.12 13.55 -9.51
CA VAL A 106 4.39 13.61 -8.23
C VAL A 106 4.22 15.03 -7.69
N SER A 107 4.87 16.04 -8.27
CA SER A 107 4.80 17.42 -7.80
C SER A 107 3.47 18.07 -8.19
N GLN A 108 2.75 18.62 -7.21
CA GLN A 108 1.52 19.38 -7.42
C GLN A 108 1.61 20.74 -6.72
N SER A 109 0.98 21.77 -7.29
CA SER A 109 0.97 23.13 -6.73
C SER A 109 0.08 23.29 -5.49
N GLY A 110 -0.70 22.27 -5.14
CA GLY A 110 -1.48 22.17 -3.92
C GLY A 110 -1.80 20.70 -3.61
N THR A 111 -1.95 20.36 -2.33
CA THR A 111 -2.31 19.02 -1.88
C THR A 111 -3.83 18.92 -1.71
N ARG A 112 -4.45 17.83 -2.19
CA ARG A 112 -5.89 17.57 -1.90
C ARG A 112 -6.12 17.20 -0.44
N VAL A 113 -5.08 16.68 0.20
CA VAL A 113 -5.02 16.32 1.60
C VAL A 113 -4.47 17.51 2.38
N GLN A 114 -5.11 17.84 3.50
CA GLN A 114 -4.61 18.89 4.40
C GLN A 114 -3.52 18.30 5.28
N LEU A 115 -2.27 18.68 5.00
CA LEU A 115 -1.10 18.15 5.71
C LEU A 115 -0.61 19.15 6.76
N SER A 116 -0.19 18.63 7.91
CA SER A 116 0.51 19.41 8.93
C SER A 116 1.87 19.93 8.47
N SER A 117 2.47 19.31 7.45
CA SER A 117 3.72 19.73 6.83
C SER A 117 3.74 19.38 5.33
N PRO A 118 3.09 20.18 4.47
CA PRO A 118 3.02 19.90 3.04
C PRO A 118 4.40 19.98 2.41
N VAL A 119 4.74 19.02 1.54
CA VAL A 119 5.95 19.08 0.73
C VAL A 119 5.62 19.88 -0.54
N VAL A 120 5.84 21.19 -0.49
CA VAL A 120 5.66 22.06 -1.67
C VAL A 120 7.01 22.28 -2.35
N GLY A 121 7.09 22.00 -3.64
CA GLY A 121 8.27 22.24 -4.48
C GLY A 121 9.41 21.23 -4.29
N TRP A 122 10.65 21.67 -4.52
CA TRP A 122 11.84 20.81 -4.58
C TRP A 122 12.52 20.57 -3.22
N GLY A 123 11.75 20.54 -2.13
CA GLY A 123 12.25 20.28 -0.78
C GLY A 123 13.05 18.98 -0.66
N PHE A 124 12.77 18.02 -1.54
CA PHE A 124 13.51 16.77 -1.75
C PHE A 124 15.02 16.99 -2.01
N VAL A 125 15.41 18.08 -2.69
CA VAL A 125 16.82 18.41 -2.95
C VAL A 125 17.41 19.29 -1.83
N SER A 126 16.66 20.29 -1.36
CA SER A 126 17.19 21.25 -0.38
C SER A 126 17.46 20.62 0.98
N LYS A 127 16.70 19.57 1.36
CA LYS A 127 16.87 18.81 2.61
C LYS A 127 18.27 18.23 2.80
N MET A 128 19.00 17.95 1.72
CA MET A 128 20.39 17.50 1.79
C MET A 128 21.29 18.52 2.49
N TRP A 129 21.13 19.80 2.13
CA TRP A 129 21.94 20.88 2.67
C TRP A 129 21.40 21.40 4.01
N THR A 130 20.07 21.38 4.20
CA THR A 130 19.46 21.96 5.41
C THR A 130 19.30 20.98 6.56
N LYS A 131 19.17 19.68 6.28
CA LYS A 131 18.85 18.64 7.28
C LYS A 131 19.78 17.42 7.21
N GLY A 132 20.79 17.43 6.34
CA GLY A 132 21.68 16.28 6.13
C GLY A 132 20.96 15.04 5.59
N ASN A 133 19.81 15.22 4.90
CA ASN A 133 19.04 14.11 4.34
C ASN A 133 19.39 13.96 2.84
N PHE A 134 20.08 12.87 2.48
CA PHE A 134 20.66 12.62 1.17
C PHE A 134 19.74 11.84 0.21
N VAL A 135 18.42 11.91 0.37
CA VAL A 135 17.49 11.03 -0.36
C VAL A 135 17.45 11.33 -1.86
N PHE A 136 17.78 12.57 -2.23
CA PHE A 136 18.07 12.94 -3.61
C PHE A 136 19.25 12.16 -4.19
N VAL A 137 20.33 12.00 -3.42
CA VAL A 137 21.51 11.20 -3.82
C VAL A 137 21.14 9.73 -3.94
N LEU A 138 20.32 9.19 -3.03
CA LEU A 138 19.80 7.83 -3.16
C LEU A 138 19.10 7.63 -4.52
N ASN A 139 18.23 8.55 -4.93
CA ASN A 139 17.57 8.47 -6.24
C ASN A 139 18.56 8.55 -7.41
N LEU A 140 19.60 9.40 -7.33
CA LEU A 140 20.67 9.44 -8.33
C LEU A 140 21.46 8.12 -8.38
N LEU A 141 21.73 7.48 -7.24
CA LEU A 141 22.43 6.20 -7.23
C LEU A 141 21.59 5.09 -7.88
N LEU A 142 20.29 5.06 -7.61
CA LEU A 142 19.37 4.06 -8.17
C LEU A 142 19.11 4.27 -9.67
N ILE A 143 18.77 5.50 -10.09
CA ILE A 143 18.62 5.81 -11.52
C ILE A 143 19.96 5.69 -12.24
N GLY A 144 21.06 6.12 -11.62
CA GLY A 144 22.41 5.97 -12.13
C GLY A 144 22.79 4.51 -12.36
N ALA A 145 22.43 3.58 -11.47
CA ALA A 145 22.65 2.15 -11.67
C ALA A 145 21.90 1.62 -12.91
N LEU A 146 20.62 1.99 -13.06
CA LEU A 146 19.81 1.67 -14.25
C LEU A 146 20.40 2.29 -15.52
N TYR A 147 20.86 3.54 -15.44
CA TYR A 147 21.45 4.26 -16.55
C TYR A 147 22.78 3.66 -16.98
N LEU A 148 23.63 3.24 -16.04
CA LEU A 148 24.87 2.51 -16.35
C LEU A 148 24.59 1.17 -17.04
N ALA A 149 23.60 0.41 -16.56
CA ALA A 149 23.17 -0.81 -17.22
C ALA A 149 22.70 -0.53 -18.66
N LEU A 150 21.85 0.48 -18.87
CA LEU A 150 21.38 0.89 -20.19
C LEU A 150 22.53 1.35 -21.11
N LEU A 151 23.47 2.12 -20.57
CA LEU A 151 24.67 2.57 -21.26
C LEU A 151 25.52 1.40 -21.71
N MET A 152 25.68 0.38 -20.87
CA MET A 152 26.40 -0.82 -21.25
C MET A 152 25.58 -1.65 -22.23
N LEU A 153 24.25 -1.71 -22.14
CA LEU A 153 23.41 -2.43 -23.10
C LEU A 153 23.54 -1.89 -24.53
N PHE A 154 23.67 -0.57 -24.71
CA PHE A 154 23.90 0.03 -26.03
C PHE A 154 25.39 0.27 -26.37
N ASN A 155 26.24 0.38 -25.34
CA ASN A 155 27.63 0.90 -25.41
C ASN A 155 27.73 2.24 -26.15
N ARG A 156 26.65 3.03 -26.15
CA ARG A 156 26.55 4.30 -26.87
C ARG A 156 25.81 5.31 -26.01
N PHE A 157 26.56 6.29 -25.51
CA PHE A 157 26.04 7.34 -24.64
C PHE A 157 24.86 8.07 -25.26
N TRP A 158 25.04 8.62 -26.47
CA TRP A 158 24.02 9.38 -27.18
C TRP A 158 22.79 8.57 -27.65
N ILE A 159 22.76 7.26 -27.41
CA ILE A 159 21.59 6.41 -27.62
C ILE A 159 20.95 6.07 -26.28
N ALA A 160 21.73 5.64 -25.29
CA ALA A 160 21.21 5.27 -23.99
C ALA A 160 20.57 6.47 -23.26
N THR A 161 21.17 7.66 -23.34
CA THR A 161 20.65 8.86 -22.66
C THR A 161 19.24 9.23 -23.10
N PRO A 162 18.91 9.39 -24.41
CA PRO A 162 17.54 9.68 -24.80
C PRO A 162 16.58 8.55 -24.46
N VAL A 163 17.01 7.27 -24.42
CA VAL A 163 16.14 6.18 -23.96
C VAL A 163 15.80 6.33 -22.47
N LEU A 164 16.78 6.62 -21.61
CA LEU A 164 16.52 6.89 -20.18
C LEU A 164 15.55 8.07 -20.00
N LEU A 165 15.83 9.20 -20.65
CA LEU A 165 15.01 10.39 -20.53
C LEU A 165 13.60 10.16 -21.10
N ALA A 166 13.45 9.38 -22.18
CA ALA A 166 12.14 8.99 -22.70
C ALA A 166 11.33 8.26 -21.62
N VAL A 167 11.93 7.23 -21.00
CA VAL A 167 11.26 6.44 -19.96
C VAL A 167 10.91 7.32 -18.75
N ALA A 168 11.84 8.14 -18.27
CA ALA A 168 11.60 9.03 -17.13
C ALA A 168 10.51 10.08 -17.40
N ILE A 169 10.46 10.65 -18.62
CA ILE A 169 9.41 11.58 -19.03
C ILE A 169 8.06 10.86 -19.14
N ILE A 170 8.02 9.67 -19.75
CA ILE A 170 6.78 8.88 -19.87
C ILE A 170 6.23 8.53 -18.49
N VAL A 171 7.07 7.98 -17.60
CA VAL A 171 6.67 7.66 -16.23
C VAL A 171 6.24 8.92 -15.50
N GLY A 172 7.00 10.02 -15.58
CA GLY A 172 6.64 11.29 -14.97
C GLY A 172 5.29 11.85 -15.46
N VAL A 173 4.96 11.70 -16.76
CA VAL A 173 3.65 12.12 -17.30
C VAL A 173 2.51 11.21 -16.81
N ILE A 174 2.73 9.89 -16.79
CA ILE A 174 1.73 8.93 -16.27
C ILE A 174 1.46 9.21 -14.80
N GLU A 175 2.53 9.37 -14.01
CA GLU A 175 2.49 9.72 -12.60
C GLU A 175 1.73 11.03 -12.39
N HIS A 176 2.04 12.08 -13.17
CA HIS A 176 1.34 13.36 -13.10
C HIS A 176 -0.16 13.23 -13.33
N PHE A 177 -0.58 12.48 -14.34
CA PHE A 177 -2.01 12.26 -14.59
C PHE A 177 -2.66 11.42 -13.51
N LYS A 178 -1.99 10.38 -13.01
CA LYS A 178 -2.51 9.55 -11.92
C LYS A 178 -2.73 10.38 -10.66
N VAL A 179 -1.73 11.16 -10.24
CA VAL A 179 -1.80 12.06 -9.09
C VAL A 179 -2.87 13.13 -9.30
N SER A 180 -2.95 13.75 -10.48
CA SER A 180 -3.96 14.79 -10.75
C SER A 180 -5.39 14.27 -10.81
N ILE A 181 -5.63 13.00 -11.10
CA ILE A 181 -6.99 12.42 -11.13
C ILE A 181 -7.35 11.78 -9.80
N ARG A 182 -6.49 10.87 -9.33
CA ARG A 182 -6.75 9.95 -8.19
C ARG A 182 -5.97 10.28 -6.93
N TYR A 183 -5.09 11.28 -6.96
CA TYR A 183 -4.21 11.63 -5.84
C TYR A 183 -3.51 10.40 -5.24
N GLU A 184 -2.94 9.58 -6.10
CA GLU A 184 -2.26 8.33 -5.74
C GLU A 184 -1.02 8.19 -6.63
N ALA A 185 0.11 7.83 -6.03
CA ALA A 185 1.34 7.56 -6.78
C ALA A 185 1.26 6.20 -7.50
N ILE A 186 2.13 5.94 -8.48
CA ILE A 186 2.21 4.61 -9.12
C ILE A 186 2.65 3.57 -8.07
N LEU A 187 1.88 2.47 -8.00
CA LEU A 187 2.11 1.33 -7.13
C LEU A 187 2.50 0.10 -7.96
N PRO A 188 3.21 -0.88 -7.39
CA PRO A 188 3.53 -2.13 -8.10
C PRO A 188 2.31 -2.88 -8.64
N SER A 189 1.18 -2.81 -7.92
CA SER A 189 -0.10 -3.40 -8.34
C SER A 189 -0.65 -2.80 -9.65
N ASP A 190 -0.26 -1.58 -10.02
CA ASP A 190 -0.67 -0.96 -11.29
C ASP A 190 -0.04 -1.64 -12.51
N LEU A 191 1.10 -2.31 -12.34
CA LEU A 191 1.78 -2.99 -13.45
C LEU A 191 0.96 -4.17 -14.01
N GLY A 192 0.09 -4.78 -13.20
CA GLY A 192 -0.81 -5.84 -13.64
C GLY A 192 -1.79 -5.39 -14.73
N PHE A 193 -2.16 -4.11 -14.75
CA PHE A 193 -3.05 -3.53 -15.77
C PHE A 193 -2.39 -3.36 -17.14
N LEU A 194 -1.05 -3.34 -17.21
CA LEU A 194 -0.33 -3.21 -18.49
C LEU A 194 -0.44 -4.48 -19.35
N GLY A 195 -0.78 -5.62 -18.75
CA GLY A 195 -0.84 -6.92 -19.42
C GLY A 195 -2.20 -7.32 -20.00
N SER A 196 -3.31 -6.71 -19.56
CA SER A 196 -4.66 -7.10 -20.01
C SER A 196 -5.57 -5.88 -20.18
N ASN A 197 -6.06 -5.68 -21.40
CA ASN A 197 -6.99 -4.62 -21.82
C ASN A 197 -6.50 -3.17 -21.61
N THR A 198 -5.65 -2.73 -22.53
CA THR A 198 -5.39 -1.31 -22.88
C THR A 198 -6.63 -0.62 -23.49
N GLY A 199 -7.82 -0.96 -23.02
CA GLY A 199 -9.08 -0.35 -23.40
C GLY A 199 -9.15 1.07 -22.87
N ASN A 200 -8.82 2.03 -23.75
CA ASN A 200 -8.88 3.47 -23.53
C ASN A 200 -8.03 4.02 -22.37
N LEU A 201 -6.70 4.02 -22.54
CA LEU A 201 -5.84 5.00 -21.85
C LEU A 201 -6.34 6.46 -22.04
N MET A 202 -7.08 6.73 -23.13
CA MET A 202 -7.70 8.03 -23.42
C MET A 202 -8.97 8.35 -22.61
N SER A 203 -9.63 7.40 -21.95
CA SER A 203 -10.76 7.73 -21.05
C SER A 203 -10.30 8.24 -19.69
N PHE A 204 -8.99 8.19 -19.42
CA PHE A 204 -8.35 8.63 -18.18
C PHE A 204 -7.45 9.86 -18.38
N THR A 205 -7.55 10.58 -19.50
CA THR A 205 -6.77 11.80 -19.69
C THR A 205 -7.48 13.00 -19.08
N PRO A 206 -6.87 13.72 -18.12
CA PRO A 206 -7.50 14.90 -17.53
C PRO A 206 -7.69 16.02 -18.58
N PRO A 207 -8.61 16.97 -18.38
CA PRO A 207 -8.75 18.12 -19.26
C PRO A 207 -7.41 18.85 -19.43
N GLY A 208 -7.01 19.12 -20.68
CA GLY A 208 -5.72 19.75 -20.98
C GLY A 208 -4.52 18.80 -21.00
N ALA A 209 -4.71 17.49 -20.80
CA ALA A 209 -3.65 16.48 -20.90
C ALA A 209 -2.87 16.55 -22.22
N HIS A 210 -3.54 16.90 -23.33
CA HIS A 210 -2.89 17.07 -24.63
C HIS A 210 -1.82 18.16 -24.61
N TRP A 211 -1.97 19.25 -23.84
CA TRP A 211 -0.93 20.28 -23.72
C TRP A 211 0.29 19.78 -22.95
N ILE A 212 0.06 19.00 -21.89
CA ILE A 212 1.14 18.39 -21.10
C ILE A 212 1.89 17.37 -21.95
N ILE A 213 1.17 16.50 -22.67
CA ILE A 213 1.76 15.52 -23.60
C ILE A 213 2.53 16.23 -24.71
N LEU A 214 1.96 17.25 -25.35
CA LEU A 214 2.62 18.02 -26.41
C LEU A 214 3.87 18.74 -25.89
N GLY A 215 3.81 19.32 -24.69
CA GLY A 215 4.97 19.93 -24.03
C GLY A 215 6.07 18.91 -23.74
N ALA A 216 5.72 17.76 -23.16
CA ALA A 216 6.64 16.66 -22.90
C ALA A 216 7.27 16.12 -24.20
N LEU A 217 6.47 15.95 -25.26
CA LEU A 217 6.93 15.55 -26.59
C LEU A 217 7.86 16.60 -27.20
N ALA A 218 7.54 17.89 -27.10
CA ALA A 218 8.38 18.96 -27.62
C ALA A 218 9.75 18.97 -26.91
N VAL A 219 9.76 18.88 -25.58
CA VAL A 219 10.99 18.75 -24.78
C VAL A 219 11.79 17.52 -25.19
N PHE A 220 11.12 16.37 -25.34
CA PHE A 220 11.77 15.13 -25.77
C PHE A 220 12.37 15.24 -27.18
N LEU A 221 11.66 15.85 -28.14
CA LEU A 221 12.17 16.07 -29.50
C LEU A 221 13.38 17.01 -29.52
N VAL A 222 13.40 18.04 -28.69
CA VAL A 222 14.57 18.92 -28.51
C VAL A 222 15.76 18.12 -27.98
N PHE A 223 15.56 17.25 -26.99
CA PHE A 223 16.60 16.35 -26.51
C PHE A 223 17.10 15.40 -27.61
N VAL A 224 16.21 14.76 -28.36
CA VAL A 224 16.59 13.87 -29.47
C VAL A 224 17.40 14.63 -30.52
N ALA A 225 16.97 15.82 -30.93
CA ALA A 225 17.72 16.65 -31.87
C ALA A 225 19.12 17.00 -31.34
N LEU A 226 19.22 17.39 -30.07
CA LEU A 226 20.49 17.64 -29.39
C LEU A 226 21.39 16.39 -29.43
N PHE A 227 20.87 15.22 -29.08
CA PHE A 227 21.64 13.97 -29.06
C PHE A 227 22.06 13.49 -30.45
N VAL A 228 21.25 13.72 -31.49
CA VAL A 228 21.63 13.44 -32.88
C VAL A 228 22.80 14.34 -33.30
N VAL A 229 22.75 15.63 -32.96
CA VAL A 229 23.84 16.58 -33.24
C VAL A 229 25.10 16.19 -32.46
N LEU A 230 25.00 15.94 -31.15
CA LEU A 230 26.12 15.53 -30.31
C LEU A 230 26.72 14.20 -30.77
N ASN A 231 25.89 13.25 -31.21
CA ASN A 231 26.37 12.00 -31.80
C ASN A 231 27.16 12.23 -33.09
N HIS A 232 26.81 13.21 -33.91
CA HIS A 232 27.54 13.53 -35.15
C HIS A 232 28.84 14.29 -34.89
N VAL A 233 28.84 15.20 -33.90
CA VAL A 233 29.99 16.06 -33.54
C VAL A 233 30.99 15.33 -32.64
N ASP A 234 30.59 14.25 -31.98
CA ASP A 234 31.48 13.45 -31.18
C ASP A 234 32.24 12.43 -32.04
N GLY A 235 33.56 12.58 -32.13
CA GLY A 235 34.45 11.68 -32.87
C GLY A 235 34.43 10.21 -32.42
N ARG A 236 33.84 9.88 -31.26
CA ARG A 236 33.61 8.49 -30.84
C ARG A 236 32.14 8.04 -30.89
N HIS A 237 31.23 8.87 -31.41
CA HIS A 237 29.79 8.58 -31.53
C HIS A 237 29.18 8.00 -30.23
N GLY A 238 29.62 8.51 -29.09
CA GLY A 238 29.18 8.09 -27.75
C GLY A 238 29.71 6.74 -27.29
N ARG A 239 30.63 6.10 -28.02
CA ARG A 239 31.14 4.77 -27.67
C ARG A 239 31.99 4.84 -26.41
N MET A 240 31.55 4.14 -25.36
CA MET A 240 32.18 4.19 -24.04
C MET A 240 33.38 3.25 -23.96
N ILE A 241 33.16 1.95 -24.19
CA ILE A 241 34.22 0.94 -24.17
C ILE A 241 34.78 0.75 -25.60
N ARG A 242 36.08 1.01 -25.76
CA ARG A 242 36.78 1.12 -27.05
C ARG A 242 38.05 0.27 -27.16
N PHE A 243 38.27 -0.71 -26.29
CA PHE A 243 39.46 -1.55 -26.35
C PHE A 243 39.57 -2.30 -27.69
N ASP A 244 40.79 -2.39 -28.22
CA ASP A 244 41.07 -3.10 -29.49
C ASP A 244 40.81 -4.60 -29.37
N ASN A 245 41.04 -5.17 -28.18
CA ASN A 245 40.67 -6.54 -27.86
C ASN A 245 39.15 -6.62 -27.63
N LYS A 246 38.44 -7.14 -28.64
CA LYS A 246 36.98 -7.29 -28.61
C LYS A 246 36.48 -8.20 -27.48
N GLY A 247 37.23 -9.23 -27.12
CA GLY A 247 36.88 -10.14 -26.01
C GLY A 247 36.97 -9.43 -24.67
N LEU A 248 38.06 -8.69 -24.44
CA LEU A 248 38.23 -7.87 -23.23
C LEU A 248 37.17 -6.76 -23.15
N ALA A 249 36.88 -6.08 -24.27
CA ALA A 249 35.83 -5.07 -24.34
C ALA A 249 34.45 -5.65 -24.00
N ALA A 250 34.13 -6.84 -24.52
CA ALA A 250 32.89 -7.55 -24.22
C ALA A 250 32.82 -7.99 -22.75
N GLY A 251 33.92 -8.53 -22.20
CA GLY A 251 34.00 -8.93 -20.79
C GLY A 251 33.81 -7.77 -19.82
N ILE A 252 34.51 -6.65 -20.02
CA ILE A 252 34.36 -5.45 -19.19
C ILE A 252 32.94 -4.89 -19.31
N ARG A 253 32.38 -4.86 -20.53
CA ARG A 253 31.02 -4.38 -20.78
C ARG A 253 29.99 -5.25 -20.06
N LEU A 254 30.13 -6.56 -20.13
CA LEU A 254 29.26 -7.49 -19.42
C LEU A 254 29.37 -7.29 -17.90
N MET A 255 30.59 -7.15 -17.37
CA MET A 255 30.81 -6.91 -15.95
C MET A 255 30.16 -5.59 -15.48
N VAL A 256 30.35 -4.49 -16.20
CA VAL A 256 29.77 -3.17 -15.87
C VAL A 256 28.27 -3.10 -16.15
N PHE A 257 27.73 -4.03 -16.94
CA PHE A 257 26.27 -4.24 -17.07
C PHE A 257 25.72 -5.01 -15.87
N LEU A 258 26.35 -6.13 -15.51
CA LEU A 258 25.87 -7.04 -14.48
C LEU A 258 26.01 -6.46 -13.07
N LEU A 259 27.09 -5.75 -12.75
CA LEU A 259 27.31 -5.23 -11.39
C LEU A 259 26.22 -4.23 -10.94
N PRO A 260 25.89 -3.16 -11.72
CA PRO A 260 24.81 -2.25 -11.34
C PRO A 260 23.44 -2.91 -11.39
N SER A 261 23.22 -3.83 -12.35
CA SER A 261 21.96 -4.58 -12.44
C SER A 261 21.73 -5.49 -11.24
N LEU A 262 22.79 -6.17 -10.78
CA LEU A 262 22.76 -7.00 -9.58
C LEU A 262 22.56 -6.13 -8.33
N PHE A 263 23.28 -5.02 -8.21
CA PHE A 263 23.08 -4.07 -7.11
C PHE A 263 21.63 -3.59 -7.04
N PHE A 264 21.07 -3.14 -8.16
CA PHE A 264 19.69 -2.65 -8.21
C PHE A 264 18.67 -3.76 -7.93
N GLY A 265 18.89 -4.96 -8.47
CA GLY A 265 18.03 -6.13 -8.21
C GLY A 265 18.03 -6.53 -6.73
N LEU A 266 19.22 -6.65 -6.12
CA LEU A 266 19.36 -6.96 -4.68
C LEU A 266 18.82 -5.83 -3.79
N TYR A 267 18.95 -4.57 -4.22
CA TYR A 267 18.33 -3.44 -3.53
C TYR A 267 16.80 -3.58 -3.52
N CYS A 268 16.19 -3.82 -4.69
CA CYS A 268 14.73 -3.98 -4.79
C CYS A 268 14.21 -5.19 -4.00
N ASP A 269 14.98 -6.28 -3.97
CA ASP A 269 14.65 -7.50 -3.23
C ASP A 269 14.61 -7.29 -1.71
N GLN A 270 15.48 -6.42 -1.18
CA GLN A 270 15.72 -6.31 0.26
C GLN A 270 15.34 -4.97 0.90
N VAL A 271 15.08 -3.91 0.12
CA VAL A 271 14.83 -2.55 0.67
C VAL A 271 13.59 -2.49 1.57
N SER A 272 12.61 -3.34 1.29
CA SER A 272 11.38 -3.52 2.06
C SER A 272 11.59 -4.24 3.39
N THR A 273 12.66 -5.03 3.54
CA THR A 273 12.94 -5.84 4.72
C THR A 273 13.74 -5.06 5.75
N VAL A 274 13.17 -4.84 6.93
CA VAL A 274 13.81 -4.14 8.05
C VAL A 274 15.10 -4.85 8.46
N GLY A 275 16.16 -4.05 8.66
CA GLY A 275 17.47 -4.58 9.07
C GLY A 275 18.34 -5.13 7.94
N SER A 276 17.82 -5.23 6.70
CA SER A 276 18.62 -5.60 5.54
C SER A 276 19.66 -4.51 5.18
N TRP A 277 20.67 -4.87 4.39
CA TRP A 277 21.66 -3.89 3.92
C TRP A 277 21.02 -2.80 3.06
N ALA A 278 20.03 -3.15 2.23
CA ALA A 278 19.38 -2.22 1.31
C ALA A 278 18.46 -1.25 2.07
N ASN A 279 17.73 -1.76 3.07
CA ASN A 279 16.91 -0.95 3.97
C ASN A 279 17.79 0.02 4.78
N GLY A 280 18.85 -0.48 5.42
CA GLY A 280 19.80 0.34 6.16
C GLY A 280 20.49 1.40 5.29
N PHE A 281 20.88 1.03 4.07
CA PHE A 281 21.44 1.96 3.08
C PHE A 281 20.43 3.05 2.67
N SER A 282 19.17 2.68 2.42
CA SER A 282 18.09 3.62 2.09
C SER A 282 17.87 4.64 3.21
N LYS A 283 17.73 4.15 4.46
CA LYS A 283 17.53 4.98 5.65
C LYS A 283 18.72 5.89 5.95
N ALA A 284 19.95 5.38 5.82
CA ALA A 284 21.16 6.18 6.01
C ALA A 284 21.25 7.35 5.02
N LEU A 285 20.68 7.20 3.83
CA LEU A 285 20.56 8.27 2.85
C LEU A 285 19.29 9.12 3.04
N GLY A 286 18.41 8.83 4.00
CA GLY A 286 17.31 9.71 4.38
C GLY A 286 15.92 9.31 3.89
N ASP A 287 15.75 8.08 3.38
CA ASP A 287 14.44 7.49 3.15
C ASP A 287 13.63 7.44 4.45
N THR A 288 12.44 8.04 4.45
CA THR A 288 11.52 8.04 5.59
C THR A 288 10.09 7.75 5.11
N PRO A 289 9.64 6.48 5.18
CA PRO A 289 8.33 6.06 4.70
C PRO A 289 7.16 6.88 5.24
N SER A 290 6.14 7.08 4.41
CA SER A 290 4.87 7.71 4.78
C SER A 290 3.68 6.95 4.17
N MET A 291 3.43 5.74 4.67
CA MET A 291 2.46 4.78 4.08
C MET A 291 0.98 5.23 4.13
N TRP A 292 0.68 6.34 4.79
CA TRP A 292 -0.66 6.91 4.84
C TRP A 292 -1.03 7.73 3.60
N ASP A 293 -0.04 8.26 2.85
CA ASP A 293 -0.25 9.02 1.61
C ASP A 293 0.88 8.72 0.62
N SER A 294 0.55 7.97 -0.43
CA SER A 294 1.51 7.52 -1.44
C SER A 294 2.09 8.68 -2.25
N VAL A 295 1.34 9.76 -2.46
CA VAL A 295 1.82 10.96 -3.17
C VAL A 295 2.80 11.71 -2.29
N TYR A 296 2.45 11.94 -1.02
CA TYR A 296 3.35 12.58 -0.07
C TYR A 296 4.64 11.78 0.11
N ASP A 297 4.55 10.46 0.22
CA ASP A 297 5.71 9.59 0.32
C ASP A 297 6.62 9.69 -0.91
N ALA A 298 6.06 9.62 -2.12
CA ALA A 298 6.81 9.76 -3.35
C ALA A 298 7.40 11.16 -3.54
N GLN A 299 6.70 12.22 -3.12
CA GLN A 299 7.24 13.59 -3.11
C GLN A 299 8.40 13.72 -2.11
N ARG A 300 8.30 13.05 -0.95
CA ARG A 300 9.27 13.13 0.13
C ARG A 300 10.54 12.33 -0.17
N ASN A 301 10.41 11.11 -0.67
CA ASN A 301 11.49 10.14 -0.83
C ASN A 301 11.91 9.91 -2.29
N GLY A 302 11.16 10.44 -3.25
CA GLY A 302 11.35 10.21 -4.67
C GLY A 302 10.52 9.02 -5.15
N PRO A 303 9.85 9.11 -6.33
CA PRO A 303 8.94 8.06 -6.80
C PRO A 303 9.59 6.68 -6.92
N LEU A 304 10.85 6.61 -7.37
CA LEU A 304 11.54 5.32 -7.52
C LEU A 304 11.77 4.64 -6.17
N VAL A 305 12.24 5.37 -5.15
CA VAL A 305 12.48 4.81 -3.81
C VAL A 305 11.18 4.29 -3.22
N SER A 306 10.14 5.12 -3.21
CA SER A 306 8.79 4.76 -2.75
C SER A 306 8.21 3.54 -3.47
N PHE A 307 8.43 3.44 -4.78
CA PHE A 307 7.99 2.30 -5.58
C PHE A 307 8.77 1.03 -5.22
N THR A 308 10.10 1.10 -5.15
CA THR A 308 10.94 -0.09 -4.87
C THR A 308 10.68 -0.71 -3.50
N ARG A 309 10.32 0.09 -2.49
CA ARG A 309 9.94 -0.39 -1.16
C ARG A 309 8.68 -1.27 -1.14
N GLN A 310 7.84 -1.16 -2.16
CA GLN A 310 6.60 -1.92 -2.26
C GLN A 310 6.71 -3.13 -3.20
N LEU A 311 7.85 -3.34 -3.87
CA LEU A 311 8.01 -4.40 -4.86
C LEU A 311 8.02 -5.81 -4.26
N ASN A 312 8.69 -5.98 -3.12
CA ASN A 312 8.87 -7.28 -2.47
C ASN A 312 8.70 -7.18 -0.95
N PRO A 313 7.51 -6.83 -0.44
CA PRO A 313 7.31 -6.67 0.99
C PRO A 313 7.45 -8.01 1.73
N THR A 314 8.21 -8.02 2.82
CA THR A 314 8.21 -9.15 3.77
C THR A 314 6.91 -9.09 4.56
N ILE A 315 6.04 -10.10 4.40
CA ILE A 315 4.70 -10.13 5.01
C ILE A 315 4.74 -10.82 6.36
N MET A 316 5.20 -12.07 6.38
CA MET A 316 5.20 -12.96 7.54
C MET A 316 6.12 -14.15 7.24
N ASP A 317 6.80 -14.66 8.26
CA ASP A 317 7.56 -15.90 8.16
C ASP A 317 6.64 -17.10 7.91
N GLU A 318 7.07 -18.03 7.05
CA GLU A 318 6.34 -19.27 6.79
C GLU A 318 6.34 -20.16 8.04
N PRO A 319 5.16 -20.51 8.60
CA PRO A 319 5.09 -21.46 9.70
C PRO A 319 5.71 -22.81 9.28
N SER A 320 6.49 -23.43 10.16
CA SER A 320 7.32 -24.60 9.83
C SER A 320 6.53 -25.83 9.41
N ASP A 321 5.27 -25.92 9.80
CA ASP A 321 4.32 -26.98 9.48
C ASP A 321 3.29 -26.57 8.42
N TYR A 322 3.46 -25.43 7.74
CA TYR A 322 2.54 -24.98 6.71
C TYR A 322 2.50 -25.94 5.52
N SER A 323 1.34 -26.57 5.30
CA SER A 323 1.09 -27.47 4.18
C SER A 323 -0.40 -27.59 3.92
N GLU A 324 -0.79 -28.07 2.73
CA GLU A 324 -2.20 -28.33 2.42
C GLU A 324 -2.81 -29.34 3.41
N ALA A 325 -2.04 -30.35 3.84
CA ALA A 325 -2.49 -31.35 4.80
C ALA A 325 -2.77 -30.73 6.18
N THR A 326 -1.86 -29.88 6.66
CA THR A 326 -2.02 -29.13 7.91
C THR A 326 -3.24 -28.22 7.85
N MET A 327 -3.43 -27.48 6.74
CA MET A 327 -4.58 -26.61 6.59
C MET A 327 -5.91 -27.37 6.58
N LYS A 328 -5.96 -28.59 6.02
CA LYS A 328 -7.16 -29.45 6.11
C LYS A 328 -7.46 -29.88 7.55
N GLU A 329 -6.44 -30.12 8.37
CA GLU A 329 -6.64 -30.41 9.80
C GLU A 329 -7.16 -29.19 10.57
N VAL A 330 -6.63 -27.99 10.26
CA VAL A 330 -7.12 -26.72 10.80
C VAL A 330 -8.59 -26.52 10.45
N VAL A 331 -8.98 -26.68 9.18
CA VAL A 331 -10.38 -26.58 8.75
C VAL A 331 -11.28 -27.52 9.55
N LYS A 332 -10.95 -28.82 9.58
CA LYS A 332 -11.74 -29.83 10.30
C LYS A 332 -11.88 -29.53 11.79
N ARG A 333 -10.83 -29.01 12.43
CA ARG A 333 -10.83 -28.65 13.85
C ARG A 333 -11.87 -27.55 14.12
N TYR A 334 -11.91 -26.54 13.26
CA TYR A 334 -12.79 -25.39 13.46
C TYR A 334 -14.20 -25.57 12.90
N GLU A 335 -14.42 -26.47 11.94
CA GLU A 335 -15.75 -26.99 11.60
C GLU A 335 -16.41 -27.64 12.83
N ALA A 336 -15.70 -28.56 13.49
CA ALA A 336 -16.20 -29.20 14.72
C ALA A 336 -16.41 -28.19 15.86
N ALA A 337 -15.56 -27.16 15.96
CA ALA A 337 -15.74 -26.07 16.92
C ALA A 337 -16.99 -25.23 16.60
N ALA A 338 -17.20 -24.89 15.32
CA ALA A 338 -18.36 -24.15 14.85
C ALA A 338 -19.66 -24.93 15.10
N GLU A 339 -19.72 -26.22 14.79
CA GLU A 339 -20.86 -27.09 15.11
C GLU A 339 -21.23 -27.03 16.59
N LYS A 340 -20.23 -27.15 17.47
CA LYS A 340 -20.43 -27.11 18.92
C LYS A 340 -20.94 -25.75 19.39
N ILE A 341 -20.39 -24.64 18.90
CA ILE A 341 -20.85 -23.30 19.24
C ILE A 341 -22.28 -23.11 18.72
N ASN A 342 -22.52 -23.46 17.46
CA ASN A 342 -23.79 -23.28 16.75
C ASN A 342 -24.93 -24.11 17.33
N ALA A 343 -24.65 -25.21 18.04
CA ALA A 343 -25.67 -25.97 18.76
C ALA A 343 -26.43 -25.13 19.83
N SER A 344 -25.83 -24.04 20.30
CA SER A 344 -26.43 -23.12 21.29
C SER A 344 -26.87 -21.76 20.71
N ARG A 345 -26.45 -21.44 19.48
CA ARG A 345 -26.74 -20.16 18.81
C ARG A 345 -27.99 -20.27 17.95
N THR A 346 -28.88 -19.29 18.04
CA THR A 346 -30.23 -19.36 17.43
C THR A 346 -30.48 -18.32 16.34
N LYS A 347 -29.56 -17.36 16.15
CA LYS A 347 -29.65 -16.30 15.15
C LYS A 347 -28.59 -16.46 14.07
N ASN A 348 -28.68 -15.70 12.99
CA ASN A 348 -27.61 -15.57 12.00
C ASN A 348 -27.04 -14.16 12.02
N MET A 349 -25.78 -14.00 11.58
CA MET A 349 -25.16 -12.68 11.45
C MET A 349 -25.94 -11.77 10.49
N THR A 350 -26.41 -12.36 9.39
CA THR A 350 -27.12 -11.66 8.30
C THR A 350 -28.59 -11.38 8.61
N ASP A 351 -29.09 -11.76 9.80
CA ASP A 351 -30.41 -11.36 10.29
C ASP A 351 -30.45 -9.90 10.79
N SER A 352 -29.29 -9.23 10.87
CA SER A 352 -29.15 -7.83 11.28
C SER A 352 -28.29 -7.04 10.30
N THR A 353 -28.55 -5.73 10.18
CA THR A 353 -27.53 -4.81 9.66
C THR A 353 -26.45 -4.62 10.71
N VAL A 354 -25.18 -4.82 10.34
CA VAL A 354 -24.03 -4.55 11.22
C VAL A 354 -23.32 -3.29 10.73
N VAL A 355 -23.10 -2.36 11.66
CA VAL A 355 -22.43 -1.08 11.41
C VAL A 355 -21.14 -1.03 12.23
N TYR A 356 -20.00 -1.00 11.55
CA TYR A 356 -18.72 -0.72 12.19
C TYR A 356 -18.49 0.78 12.16
N VAL A 357 -18.26 1.37 13.32
CA VAL A 357 -17.89 2.78 13.49
C VAL A 357 -16.49 2.83 14.07
N LEU A 358 -15.52 3.08 13.20
CA LEU A 358 -14.19 3.51 13.59
C LEU A 358 -14.29 5.02 13.88
N SER A 359 -14.28 5.36 15.16
CA SER A 359 -14.33 6.74 15.63
C SER A 359 -12.91 7.26 15.83
N GLU A 360 -12.46 8.09 14.89
CA GLU A 360 -11.11 8.62 14.83
C GLU A 360 -10.62 9.16 16.18
N SER A 361 -9.47 8.66 16.62
CA SER A 361 -8.76 9.02 17.86
C SER A 361 -9.60 8.93 19.15
N PHE A 362 -10.74 8.24 19.15
CA PHE A 362 -11.69 8.30 20.28
C PHE A 362 -11.24 7.47 21.49
N SER A 363 -10.93 8.16 22.58
CA SER A 363 -10.60 7.57 23.88
C SER A 363 -11.05 8.49 25.02
N ASP A 364 -11.49 7.93 26.14
CA ASP A 364 -11.78 8.70 27.36
C ASP A 364 -10.53 9.43 27.90
N PRO A 365 -10.47 10.77 27.80
CA PRO A 365 -9.32 11.53 28.29
C PRO A 365 -9.15 11.43 29.81
N ALA A 366 -10.20 11.05 30.57
CA ALA A 366 -10.11 10.90 32.03
C ALA A 366 -9.32 9.66 32.47
N ARG A 367 -9.02 8.72 31.55
CA ARG A 367 -8.18 7.55 31.84
C ARG A 367 -6.68 7.80 31.65
N VAL A 368 -6.30 8.94 31.07
CA VAL A 368 -4.91 9.24 30.76
C VAL A 368 -4.14 9.56 32.05
N PRO A 369 -3.07 8.81 32.38
CA PRO A 369 -2.29 9.06 33.58
C PRO A 369 -1.73 10.49 33.61
N GLY A 370 -1.81 11.14 34.77
CA GLY A 370 -1.28 12.49 34.97
C GLY A 370 -2.14 13.64 34.43
N VAL A 371 -3.24 13.35 33.72
CA VAL A 371 -4.16 14.38 33.19
C VAL A 371 -5.44 14.45 34.01
N LYS A 372 -5.90 15.68 34.28
CA LYS A 372 -7.19 15.95 34.93
C LYS A 372 -7.99 16.96 34.10
N LEU A 373 -9.25 16.64 33.83
CA LEU A 373 -10.19 17.58 33.21
C LEU A 373 -11.12 18.19 34.26
N ASN A 374 -11.55 19.42 34.01
CA ASN A 374 -12.54 20.11 34.83
C ASN A 374 -13.96 19.53 34.73
N LYS A 375 -14.24 18.71 33.71
CA LYS A 375 -15.52 18.04 33.51
C LYS A 375 -15.34 16.75 32.70
N ASP A 376 -16.35 15.90 32.75
CA ASP A 376 -16.41 14.68 31.97
C ASP A 376 -16.68 14.96 30.49
N ALA A 377 -15.86 14.39 29.60
CA ALA A 377 -15.94 14.61 28.16
C ALA A 377 -16.83 13.61 27.43
N ILE A 378 -17.07 12.42 27.99
CA ILE A 378 -17.80 11.34 27.29
C ILE A 378 -18.93 10.67 28.11
N PRO A 379 -19.82 11.45 28.77
CA PRO A 379 -20.85 10.89 29.64
C PRO A 379 -21.83 9.94 28.92
N GLU A 380 -22.21 10.22 27.67
CA GLU A 380 -23.24 9.46 26.96
C GLU A 380 -22.71 8.10 26.50
N VAL A 381 -21.51 8.06 25.91
CA VAL A 381 -20.82 6.81 25.53
C VAL A 381 -20.54 5.99 26.78
N ARG A 382 -20.15 6.59 27.91
CA ARG A 382 -19.98 5.84 29.16
C ARG A 382 -21.32 5.22 29.63
N ALA A 383 -22.43 5.94 29.50
CA ALA A 383 -23.76 5.42 29.79
C ALA A 383 -24.15 4.27 28.83
N ILE A 384 -23.90 4.39 27.53
CA ILE A 384 -24.14 3.35 26.52
C ILE A 384 -23.34 2.08 26.86
N LYS A 385 -22.03 2.23 27.13
CA LYS A 385 -21.16 1.12 27.53
C LYS A 385 -21.72 0.37 28.74
N SER A 386 -22.22 1.10 29.73
CA SER A 386 -22.82 0.50 30.94
C SER A 386 -24.06 -0.36 30.66
N GLY A 387 -24.73 -0.20 29.51
CA GLY A 387 -25.95 -0.90 29.15
C GLY A 387 -25.75 -2.07 28.17
N THR A 388 -24.56 -2.27 27.62
CA THR A 388 -24.32 -3.22 26.53
C THR A 388 -22.94 -3.88 26.63
N THR A 389 -22.63 -4.78 25.71
CA THR A 389 -21.29 -5.38 25.59
C THR A 389 -20.27 -4.30 25.29
N SER A 390 -19.28 -4.11 26.15
CA SER A 390 -18.31 -3.02 26.01
C SER A 390 -17.05 -3.28 26.83
N GLY A 391 -16.02 -2.49 26.56
CA GLY A 391 -14.76 -2.56 27.28
C GLY A 391 -13.73 -1.58 26.75
N LEU A 392 -12.48 -2.01 26.80
CA LEU A 392 -11.33 -1.31 26.22
C LEU A 392 -10.76 -2.10 25.07
N MET A 393 -10.36 -1.41 24.01
CA MET A 393 -9.68 -2.01 22.87
C MET A 393 -8.19 -1.69 22.97
N LEU A 394 -7.35 -2.72 22.90
CA LEU A 394 -5.92 -2.55 22.74
C LEU A 394 -5.63 -2.12 21.30
N SER A 395 -4.88 -1.05 21.13
CA SER A 395 -4.44 -0.52 19.84
C SER A 395 -2.92 -0.52 19.77
N SER A 396 -2.36 -0.93 18.64
CA SER A 396 -0.94 -0.68 18.35
C SER A 396 -0.64 0.76 17.94
N GLY A 397 -1.68 1.56 17.74
CA GLY A 397 -1.56 2.96 17.33
C GLY A 397 -1.50 3.93 18.51
N TYR A 398 -0.73 5.00 18.32
CA TYR A 398 -0.73 6.19 19.15
C TYR A 398 -0.56 7.40 18.24
N GLY A 399 -1.57 8.27 18.16
CA GLY A 399 -1.60 9.41 17.24
C GLY A 399 -1.53 9.04 15.75
N GLY A 400 -1.85 7.80 15.38
CA GLY A 400 -1.88 7.29 14.03
C GLY A 400 -2.07 5.77 14.02
N GLY A 401 -2.18 5.19 12.83
CA GLY A 401 -2.31 3.73 12.66
C GLY A 401 -3.65 3.24 12.19
N THR A 402 -4.64 4.12 12.01
CA THR A 402 -6.05 3.83 11.69
C THR A 402 -6.24 2.65 10.74
N ALA A 403 -5.56 2.63 9.59
CA ALA A 403 -5.69 1.58 8.59
C ALA A 403 -5.29 0.17 9.06
N ASN A 404 -4.38 0.06 10.04
CA ASN A 404 -4.00 -1.22 10.62
C ASN A 404 -5.13 -1.77 11.50
N LEU A 405 -5.71 -0.94 12.37
CA LEU A 405 -6.83 -1.34 13.22
C LEU A 405 -8.09 -1.62 12.37
N GLU A 406 -8.30 -0.86 11.30
CA GLU A 406 -9.33 -1.08 10.29
C GLU A 406 -9.14 -2.42 9.57
N TYR A 407 -7.91 -2.74 9.12
CA TYR A 407 -7.59 -4.03 8.51
C TYR A 407 -7.85 -5.18 9.47
N MET A 408 -7.43 -5.07 10.73
CA MET A 408 -7.70 -6.08 11.75
C MET A 408 -9.21 -6.27 11.95
N GLY A 409 -9.97 -5.17 12.07
CA GLY A 409 -11.42 -5.22 12.22
C GLY A 409 -12.15 -5.85 11.04
N LEU A 410 -11.72 -5.57 9.81
CA LEU A 410 -12.36 -6.08 8.59
C LEU A 410 -11.93 -7.49 8.19
N SER A 411 -10.73 -7.92 8.58
CA SER A 411 -10.19 -9.24 8.20
C SER A 411 -10.26 -10.27 9.31
N GLY A 412 -10.20 -9.83 10.58
CA GLY A 412 -9.96 -10.71 11.73
C GLY A 412 -8.51 -11.18 11.86
N LEU A 413 -7.57 -10.61 11.10
CA LEU A 413 -6.13 -10.94 11.15
C LEU A 413 -5.39 -9.95 12.06
N SER A 414 -4.39 -10.42 12.82
CA SER A 414 -3.70 -9.61 13.82
C SER A 414 -2.40 -9.02 13.29
N MET A 415 -2.14 -7.76 13.63
CA MET A 415 -0.84 -7.14 13.34
C MET A 415 0.33 -7.80 14.07
N ALA A 416 0.08 -8.45 15.22
CA ALA A 416 1.12 -9.11 16.02
C ALA A 416 1.80 -10.27 15.27
N ASN A 417 1.09 -10.92 14.34
CA ASN A 417 1.63 -12.05 13.60
C ASN A 417 2.45 -11.65 12.36
N PHE A 418 2.44 -10.38 11.95
CA PHE A 418 3.17 -9.95 10.75
C PHE A 418 4.64 -9.68 11.03
N ASP A 419 5.46 -9.77 9.98
CA ASP A 419 6.85 -9.36 10.05
C ASP A 419 6.96 -7.87 10.41
N SER A 420 7.99 -7.50 11.17
CA SER A 420 8.21 -6.12 11.60
C SER A 420 8.38 -5.11 10.46
N SER A 421 8.62 -5.59 9.24
CA SER A 421 8.68 -4.81 8.00
C SER A 421 7.32 -4.47 7.41
N LEU A 422 6.27 -5.23 7.74
CA LEU A 422 4.91 -5.01 7.26
C LEU A 422 4.17 -4.01 8.14
N THR A 423 4.58 -2.74 8.06
CA THR A 423 4.00 -1.66 8.85
C THR A 423 2.58 -1.26 8.42
N SER A 424 2.21 -1.48 7.15
CA SER A 424 0.89 -1.16 6.61
C SER A 424 0.37 -2.24 5.66
N PRO A 425 -0.57 -3.11 6.07
CA PRO A 425 -1.18 -4.08 5.17
C PRO A 425 -1.86 -3.42 3.97
N TYR A 426 -2.47 -2.25 4.17
CA TYR A 426 -3.18 -1.51 3.13
C TYR A 426 -2.29 -0.99 2.01
N GLN A 427 -1.01 -0.72 2.26
CA GLN A 427 -0.04 -0.36 1.21
C GLN A 427 0.74 -1.57 0.71
N GLN A 428 1.22 -2.40 1.63
CA GLN A 428 2.23 -3.41 1.33
C GLN A 428 1.64 -4.77 0.97
N LEU A 429 0.42 -5.10 1.38
CA LEU A 429 -0.15 -6.44 1.23
C LEU A 429 -1.37 -6.44 0.31
N VAL A 430 -2.43 -5.73 0.70
CA VAL A 430 -3.76 -5.79 0.07
C VAL A 430 -3.72 -5.46 -1.43
N PRO A 431 -2.98 -4.43 -1.89
CA PRO A 431 -2.90 -4.12 -3.32
C PRO A 431 -2.31 -5.25 -4.18
N GLY A 432 -1.47 -6.13 -3.61
CA GLY A 432 -0.89 -7.29 -4.28
C GLY A 432 -1.69 -8.59 -4.17
N GLN A 433 -2.59 -8.71 -3.19
CA GLN A 433 -3.32 -9.95 -2.94
C GLN A 433 -4.33 -10.32 -4.04
N HIS A 434 -4.43 -11.62 -4.34
CA HIS A 434 -5.44 -12.20 -5.25
C HIS A 434 -6.71 -12.66 -4.54
N TRP A 435 -6.62 -12.94 -3.24
CA TRP A 435 -7.74 -13.30 -2.37
C TRP A 435 -7.68 -12.43 -1.12
N THR A 436 -8.76 -11.73 -0.82
CA THR A 436 -8.87 -10.78 0.28
C THR A 436 -10.20 -11.00 1.01
N PRO A 437 -10.32 -12.10 1.77
CA PRO A 437 -11.55 -12.37 2.51
C PRO A 437 -11.69 -11.34 3.64
N THR A 438 -12.86 -10.70 3.70
CA THR A 438 -13.19 -9.70 4.73
C THR A 438 -14.63 -9.90 5.21
N ILE A 439 -14.90 -9.54 6.46
CA ILE A 439 -16.16 -9.82 7.16
C ILE A 439 -17.39 -9.26 6.45
N ASN A 440 -17.25 -8.14 5.72
CA ASN A 440 -18.35 -7.53 4.98
C ASN A 440 -18.90 -8.48 3.88
N GLN A 441 -18.06 -9.35 3.33
CA GLN A 441 -18.45 -10.32 2.30
C GLN A 441 -19.42 -11.38 2.86
N MET A 442 -19.50 -11.55 4.18
CA MET A 442 -20.47 -12.43 4.84
C MET A 442 -21.93 -11.96 4.63
N TRP A 443 -22.17 -10.69 4.29
CA TRP A 443 -23.50 -10.17 3.92
C TRP A 443 -23.91 -10.48 2.47
N GLY A 444 -23.16 -11.35 1.79
CA GLY A 444 -23.51 -11.92 0.51
C GLY A 444 -23.27 -10.97 -0.65
N ALA A 445 -24.33 -10.49 -1.30
CA ALA A 445 -24.21 -9.69 -2.50
C ALA A 445 -23.43 -8.37 -2.24
N PRO A 446 -22.51 -7.95 -3.12
CA PRO A 446 -21.70 -6.75 -2.92
C PRO A 446 -22.51 -5.48 -2.58
N LYS A 447 -23.72 -5.34 -3.12
CA LYS A 447 -24.65 -4.23 -2.85
C LYS A 447 -25.02 -4.06 -1.36
N ASN A 448 -24.83 -5.11 -0.56
CA ASN A 448 -25.11 -5.09 0.88
C ASN A 448 -23.91 -4.58 1.70
N SER A 449 -22.75 -4.31 1.07
CA SER A 449 -21.54 -3.81 1.72
C SER A 449 -21.26 -2.36 1.29
N ILE A 450 -21.39 -1.42 2.22
CA ILE A 450 -21.25 0.02 1.96
C ILE A 450 -20.28 0.64 2.96
N ALA A 451 -19.49 1.61 2.50
CA ALA A 451 -18.55 2.33 3.35
C ALA A 451 -18.67 3.85 3.24
N PHE A 452 -18.39 4.55 4.34
CA PHE A 452 -18.41 5.99 4.47
C PHE A 452 -17.12 6.48 5.12
N HIS A 453 -16.42 7.40 4.45
CA HIS A 453 -15.26 8.07 5.02
C HIS A 453 -15.17 9.49 4.47
N PRO A 454 -15.41 10.54 5.29
CA PRO A 454 -15.49 11.91 4.81
C PRO A 454 -14.09 12.52 4.61
N TYR A 455 -13.21 11.82 3.88
CA TYR A 455 -11.86 12.27 3.55
C TYR A 455 -11.44 11.90 2.12
N GLU A 456 -10.16 12.08 1.80
CA GLU A 456 -9.58 11.68 0.51
C GLU A 456 -9.54 10.15 0.38
N PRO A 457 -10.20 9.56 -0.64
CA PRO A 457 -10.31 8.10 -0.80
C PRO A 457 -8.97 7.40 -1.04
N SER A 458 -7.95 8.08 -1.57
CA SER A 458 -6.63 7.48 -1.80
C SER A 458 -5.76 7.40 -0.54
N MET A 459 -6.12 8.09 0.56
CA MET A 459 -5.41 7.96 1.83
C MET A 459 -5.47 6.51 2.30
N TYR A 460 -4.32 5.97 2.71
CA TYR A 460 -4.12 4.54 2.99
C TYR A 460 -4.54 3.59 1.86
N SER A 461 -4.56 4.05 0.61
CA SER A 461 -4.99 3.23 -0.55
C SER A 461 -6.41 2.65 -0.41
N ARG A 462 -7.29 3.30 0.38
CA ARG A 462 -8.65 2.80 0.64
C ARG A 462 -9.47 2.62 -0.64
N ALA A 463 -9.36 3.55 -1.60
CA ALA A 463 -10.05 3.44 -2.88
C ALA A 463 -9.78 2.11 -3.61
N THR A 464 -8.54 1.63 -3.53
CA THR A 464 -8.10 0.36 -4.11
C THR A 464 -8.51 -0.82 -3.23
N ASN A 465 -8.29 -0.71 -1.92
CA ASN A 465 -8.52 -1.80 -0.98
C ASN A 465 -10.01 -2.11 -0.78
N TYR A 466 -10.88 -1.10 -0.70
CA TYR A 466 -12.33 -1.30 -0.54
C TYR A 466 -12.96 -2.01 -1.74
N LYS A 467 -12.44 -1.76 -2.95
CA LYS A 467 -12.84 -2.51 -4.14
C LYS A 467 -12.43 -3.98 -4.04
N LYS A 468 -11.23 -4.26 -3.53
CA LYS A 468 -10.77 -5.64 -3.28
C LYS A 468 -11.54 -6.35 -2.18
N PHE A 469 -11.88 -5.64 -1.11
CA PHE A 469 -12.73 -6.13 -0.02
C PHE A 469 -14.19 -6.36 -0.44
N GLY A 470 -14.59 -5.96 -1.66
CA GLY A 470 -15.92 -6.23 -2.20
C GLY A 470 -17.00 -5.25 -1.73
N PHE A 471 -16.64 -4.05 -1.30
CA PHE A 471 -17.62 -2.98 -1.06
C PHE A 471 -18.21 -2.52 -2.40
N ALA A 472 -19.55 -2.39 -2.46
CA ALA A 472 -20.22 -1.84 -3.64
C ALA A 472 -20.04 -0.34 -3.75
N HIS A 473 -20.07 0.36 -2.61
CA HIS A 473 -19.93 1.81 -2.54
C HIS A 473 -18.93 2.21 -1.46
N PHE A 474 -18.11 3.21 -1.78
CA PHE A 474 -17.21 3.85 -0.82
C PHE A 474 -17.37 5.37 -0.90
N TYR A 475 -18.32 5.90 -0.12
CA TYR A 475 -18.69 7.31 -0.12
C TYR A 475 -17.64 8.18 0.57
N THR A 476 -17.01 9.06 -0.20
CA THR A 476 -15.94 9.95 0.30
C THR A 476 -16.05 11.39 -0.20
N LEU A 477 -15.06 12.25 0.08
CA LEU A 477 -15.10 13.64 -0.38
C LEU A 477 -14.88 13.80 -1.89
N GLN A 478 -14.30 12.79 -2.54
CA GLN A 478 -13.90 12.79 -3.94
C GLN A 478 -14.22 11.43 -4.60
N GLY A 479 -14.09 11.33 -5.92
CA GLY A 479 -14.35 10.09 -6.67
C GLY A 479 -15.79 9.96 -7.14
N ASP A 480 -16.20 8.72 -7.43
CA ASP A 480 -17.51 8.42 -8.03
C ASP A 480 -18.63 8.41 -6.97
N ASP A 481 -18.35 7.81 -5.81
CA ASP A 481 -19.24 7.75 -4.67
C ASP A 481 -18.97 8.93 -3.73
N ILE A 482 -19.77 9.97 -3.88
CA ILE A 482 -19.58 11.23 -3.16
C ILE A 482 -20.47 11.30 -1.93
N ILE A 483 -19.87 11.50 -0.74
CA ILE A 483 -20.61 11.60 0.52
C ILE A 483 -21.54 12.82 0.53
N LYS A 484 -22.78 12.60 0.99
CA LYS A 484 -23.88 13.57 0.89
C LYS A 484 -23.67 14.77 1.82
N HIS A 485 -23.43 14.54 3.10
CA HIS A 485 -23.29 15.60 4.10
C HIS A 485 -21.82 15.83 4.46
N ARG A 486 -21.40 17.10 4.46
CA ARG A 486 -19.98 17.51 4.65
C ARG A 486 -19.82 18.71 5.59
N GLY A 487 -20.79 18.91 6.48
CA GLY A 487 -20.75 20.00 7.45
C GLY A 487 -19.52 19.90 8.35
N LYS A 488 -18.93 21.04 8.68
CA LYS A 488 -17.80 21.17 9.62
C LYS A 488 -18.24 21.98 10.85
N ILE A 489 -17.44 21.96 11.91
CA ILE A 489 -17.73 22.67 13.16
C ILE A 489 -16.71 23.79 13.34
N ASP A 490 -17.20 25.02 13.45
CA ASP A 490 -16.39 26.23 13.68
C ASP A 490 -15.16 26.32 12.76
N ARG A 491 -13.95 26.33 13.34
CA ARG A 491 -12.68 26.39 12.61
C ARG A 491 -12.07 25.01 12.32
N SER A 492 -12.73 23.92 12.73
CA SER A 492 -12.23 22.57 12.45
C SER A 492 -12.20 22.34 10.93
N PRO A 493 -11.08 21.82 10.39
CA PRO A 493 -10.96 21.53 8.97
C PRO A 493 -11.70 20.25 8.55
N TYR A 494 -12.11 19.41 9.51
CA TYR A 494 -12.67 18.09 9.24
C TYR A 494 -14.20 18.11 9.20
N VAL A 495 -14.77 17.19 8.41
CA VAL A 495 -16.22 16.94 8.40
C VAL A 495 -16.62 16.36 9.75
N SER A 496 -17.76 16.82 10.28
CA SER A 496 -18.26 16.39 11.58
C SER A 496 -18.77 14.95 11.58
N ASP A 497 -18.76 14.34 12.75
CA ASP A 497 -19.30 13.01 12.95
C ASP A 497 -20.81 13.01 12.67
N LYS A 498 -21.52 14.08 13.08
CA LYS A 498 -22.93 14.31 12.76
C LYS A 498 -23.22 14.19 11.26
N ALA A 499 -22.45 14.88 10.42
CA ALA A 499 -22.64 14.85 8.98
C ALA A 499 -22.36 13.45 8.40
N THR A 500 -21.33 12.79 8.90
CA THR A 500 -20.97 11.43 8.50
C THR A 500 -22.08 10.42 8.86
N TYR A 501 -22.55 10.45 10.11
CA TYR A 501 -23.66 9.63 10.60
C TYR A 501 -24.95 9.90 9.84
N GLN A 502 -25.26 11.15 9.52
CA GLN A 502 -26.44 11.48 8.72
C GLN A 502 -26.38 10.83 7.33
N SER A 503 -25.22 10.85 6.67
CA SER A 503 -25.05 10.21 5.36
C SER A 503 -25.25 8.69 5.43
N ALA A 504 -24.67 8.05 6.46
CA ALA A 504 -24.82 6.61 6.65
C ALA A 504 -26.26 6.22 7.03
N LEU A 505 -26.90 7.00 7.90
CA LEU A 505 -28.28 6.76 8.35
C LEU A 505 -29.28 6.82 7.20
N GLU A 506 -29.13 7.75 6.25
CA GLU A 506 -29.98 7.83 5.07
C GLU A 506 -29.90 6.55 4.24
N ASP A 507 -28.70 6.00 4.03
CA ASP A 507 -28.52 4.77 3.27
C ASP A 507 -29.04 3.55 4.05
N ILE A 508 -28.74 3.47 5.36
CA ILE A 508 -29.26 2.41 6.25
C ILE A 508 -30.79 2.40 6.25
N SER A 509 -31.44 3.57 6.31
CA SER A 509 -32.90 3.70 6.37
C SER A 509 -33.60 3.57 5.02
N SER A 510 -32.86 3.67 3.90
CA SER A 510 -33.42 3.60 2.54
C SER A 510 -33.85 2.20 2.10
N THR A 511 -33.52 1.16 2.86
CA THR A 511 -33.77 -0.24 2.49
C THR A 511 -34.09 -1.10 3.70
N ASP A 512 -34.94 -2.10 3.53
CA ASP A 512 -35.21 -3.14 4.54
C ASP A 512 -34.17 -4.28 4.50
N SER A 513 -33.27 -4.28 3.51
CA SER A 513 -32.20 -5.28 3.44
C SER A 513 -31.19 -5.09 4.56
N ASN A 514 -30.71 -6.22 5.10
CA ASN A 514 -29.60 -6.23 6.05
C ASN A 514 -28.28 -6.02 5.32
N GLN A 515 -27.43 -5.16 5.89
CA GLN A 515 -26.21 -4.67 5.27
C GLN A 515 -25.04 -4.77 6.23
N PHE A 516 -23.83 -4.81 5.68
CA PHE A 516 -22.63 -4.43 6.39
C PHE A 516 -22.27 -2.99 6.03
N ILE A 517 -22.13 -2.14 7.05
CA ILE A 517 -21.79 -0.74 6.89
C ILE A 517 -20.48 -0.46 7.62
N GLN A 518 -19.51 0.13 6.92
CA GLN A 518 -18.28 0.63 7.53
C GLN A 518 -18.31 2.16 7.57
N ILE A 519 -18.06 2.76 8.73
CA ILE A 519 -17.96 4.21 8.94
C ILE A 519 -16.58 4.50 9.53
N ILE A 520 -15.83 5.40 8.89
CA ILE A 520 -14.55 5.91 9.40
C ILE A 520 -14.69 7.43 9.53
N THR A 521 -14.72 7.94 10.76
CA THR A 521 -14.89 9.38 10.99
C THR A 521 -13.58 10.14 10.85
N MET A 522 -13.62 11.47 10.92
CA MET A 522 -12.43 12.35 10.82
C MET A 522 -12.44 13.52 11.80
N GLN A 523 -13.54 13.76 12.52
CA GLN A 523 -13.74 15.00 13.30
C GLN A 523 -12.62 15.25 14.32
N ASN A 524 -12.16 14.18 14.97
CA ASN A 524 -11.15 14.23 16.02
C ASN A 524 -9.74 13.88 15.50
N HIS A 525 -9.48 14.01 14.20
CA HIS A 525 -8.15 13.81 13.65
C HIS A 525 -7.23 14.98 14.01
N MET A 526 -5.93 14.71 14.20
CA MET A 526 -4.91 15.73 14.46
C MET A 526 -4.72 16.71 13.27
N PRO A 527 -4.13 17.91 13.45
CA PRO A 527 -3.62 18.51 14.71
C PRO A 527 -4.75 18.89 15.68
N TYR A 528 -4.46 19.31 16.92
CA TYR A 528 -5.50 19.75 17.87
C TYR A 528 -5.22 21.19 18.28
N ASN A 529 -5.72 22.12 17.49
CA ASN A 529 -5.60 23.55 17.78
C ASN A 529 -6.92 24.09 18.32
N ASP A 530 -6.91 25.29 18.90
CA ASP A 530 -8.13 25.98 19.34
C ASP A 530 -9.11 26.18 18.16
N TRP A 531 -10.01 25.22 17.94
CA TRP A 531 -10.91 25.18 16.78
C TRP A 531 -12.35 25.51 17.15
N TYR A 532 -12.80 24.98 18.28
CA TYR A 532 -14.18 25.02 18.73
C TYR A 532 -14.46 26.30 19.51
N ALA A 533 -15.52 27.00 19.15
CA ALA A 533 -15.99 28.15 19.90
C ALA A 533 -16.47 27.72 21.29
N ASP A 534 -16.34 28.62 22.26
CA ASP A 534 -16.82 28.45 23.64
C ASP A 534 -16.32 27.14 24.31
N ASN A 535 -15.09 26.72 23.99
CA ASN A 535 -14.52 25.50 24.57
C ASN A 535 -14.36 25.61 26.09
N GLU A 536 -15.21 24.85 26.76
CA GLU A 536 -15.42 24.85 28.19
C GLU A 536 -14.48 23.89 28.94
N PHE A 537 -13.78 23.00 28.24
CA PHE A 537 -12.84 22.04 28.81
C PHE A 537 -11.54 22.73 29.21
N LYS A 538 -11.01 22.33 30.36
CA LYS A 538 -9.74 22.83 30.91
C LYS A 538 -8.98 21.65 31.49
N ALA A 539 -7.85 21.33 30.88
CA ALA A 539 -6.91 20.32 31.32
C ALA A 539 -5.89 20.89 32.31
N THR A 540 -5.61 20.14 33.37
CA THR A 540 -4.55 20.41 34.32
C THR A 540 -3.78 19.12 34.61
N ALA A 541 -2.57 19.25 35.16
CA ALA A 541 -1.89 18.12 35.76
C ALA A 541 -2.74 17.54 36.90
N ALA A 542 -2.74 16.21 37.03
CA ALA A 542 -3.29 15.53 38.20
C ALA A 542 -2.42 15.78 39.44
N ASP A 543 -2.98 15.54 40.63
CA ASP A 543 -2.25 15.76 41.88
C ASP A 543 -1.01 14.86 41.94
N GLY A 544 0.17 15.48 42.09
CA GLY A 544 1.46 14.77 42.11
C GLY A 544 2.05 14.42 40.75
N ALA A 545 1.40 14.80 39.64
CA ALA A 545 1.94 14.65 38.29
C ALA A 545 2.75 15.88 37.85
N ASP A 546 3.57 15.71 36.82
CA ASP A 546 4.31 16.80 36.19
C ASP A 546 3.37 17.83 35.54
N SER A 547 3.84 19.07 35.46
CA SER A 547 3.07 20.16 34.85
C SER A 547 2.96 19.98 33.33
N LEU A 548 1.75 20.14 32.80
CA LEU A 548 1.49 20.08 31.36
C LEU A 548 2.01 21.34 30.65
N GLY A 549 2.54 21.17 29.44
CA GLY A 549 2.95 22.29 28.58
C GLY A 549 1.75 23.07 28.02
N SER A 550 1.94 24.34 27.61
CA SER A 550 0.83 25.16 27.08
C SER A 550 0.21 24.58 25.80
N ASP A 551 1.04 24.01 24.94
CA ASP A 551 0.61 23.45 23.66
C ASP A 551 -0.11 22.12 23.90
N GLU A 552 0.40 21.29 24.81
CA GLU A 552 -0.27 20.07 25.31
C GLU A 552 -1.64 20.40 25.93
N VAL A 553 -1.73 21.41 26.80
CA VAL A 553 -3.03 21.85 27.37
C VAL A 553 -3.99 22.28 26.28
N THR A 554 -3.54 23.07 25.30
CA THR A 554 -4.38 23.51 24.18
C THR A 554 -4.89 22.32 23.35
N ALA A 555 -4.02 21.35 23.10
CA ALA A 555 -4.36 20.14 22.37
C ALA A 555 -5.37 19.28 23.14
N ILE A 556 -5.17 19.07 24.45
CA ILE A 556 -6.07 18.29 25.30
C ILE A 556 -7.43 18.99 25.44
N ASP A 557 -7.46 20.31 25.66
CA ASP A 557 -8.71 21.08 25.72
C ASP A 557 -9.50 20.95 24.42
N THR A 558 -8.82 21.09 23.28
CA THR A 558 -9.42 20.95 21.94
C THR A 558 -9.98 19.55 21.72
N TYR A 559 -9.17 18.53 22.02
CA TYR A 559 -9.56 17.13 21.87
C TYR A 559 -10.76 16.78 22.76
N ALA A 560 -10.74 17.20 24.04
CA ALA A 560 -11.84 16.94 24.97
C ALA A 560 -13.18 17.53 24.48
N LYS A 561 -13.14 18.72 23.84
CA LYS A 561 -14.33 19.30 23.20
C LYS A 561 -14.79 18.49 22.00
N GLY A 562 -13.88 18.08 21.12
CA GLY A 562 -14.20 17.21 19.98
C GLY A 562 -14.82 15.88 20.40
N ALA A 563 -14.22 15.22 21.39
CA ALA A 563 -14.73 13.98 21.99
C ALA A 563 -16.13 14.16 22.59
N SER A 564 -16.41 15.29 23.26
CA SER A 564 -17.74 15.61 23.81
C SER A 564 -18.81 15.84 22.74
N ILE A 565 -18.43 16.40 21.58
CA ILE A 565 -19.33 16.50 20.43
C ILE A 565 -19.59 15.10 19.86
N THR A 566 -18.55 14.29 19.65
CA THR A 566 -18.68 12.89 19.19
C THR A 566 -19.54 12.06 20.14
N ASP A 567 -19.40 12.24 21.45
CA ASP A 567 -20.20 11.60 22.50
C ASP A 567 -21.70 11.86 22.30
N THR A 568 -22.07 13.14 22.15
CA THR A 568 -23.45 13.57 21.90
C THR A 568 -23.99 13.04 20.57
N GLU A 569 -23.21 13.14 19.49
CA GLU A 569 -23.68 12.75 18.16
C GLU A 569 -23.72 11.23 17.97
N THR A 570 -22.89 10.47 18.69
CA THR A 570 -22.98 9.02 18.75
C THR A 570 -24.29 8.60 19.40
N LYS A 571 -24.67 9.21 20.53
CA LYS A 571 -25.98 8.98 21.15
C LYS A 571 -27.13 9.30 20.19
N ASN A 572 -27.09 10.46 19.54
CA ASN A 572 -28.12 10.85 18.56
C ASN A 572 -28.22 9.84 17.42
N PHE A 573 -27.09 9.35 16.89
CA PHE A 573 -27.06 8.33 15.86
C PHE A 573 -27.74 7.02 16.32
N LEU A 574 -27.42 6.53 17.52
CA LEU A 574 -28.07 5.34 18.08
C LEU A 574 -29.58 5.57 18.34
N ASP A 575 -29.97 6.78 18.75
CA ASP A 575 -31.38 7.15 18.94
C ASP A 575 -32.17 7.16 17.62
N GLU A 576 -31.55 7.55 16.50
CA GLU A 576 -32.18 7.42 15.19
C GLU A 576 -32.28 5.95 14.74
N LEU A 577 -31.23 5.14 14.94
CA LEU A 577 -31.27 3.70 14.65
C LEU A 577 -32.34 2.96 15.47
N ASN A 578 -32.62 3.43 16.69
CA ASN A 578 -33.70 2.92 17.54
C ASN A 578 -35.10 3.15 17.00
N LYS A 579 -35.28 4.03 16.00
CA LYS A 579 -36.58 4.29 15.35
C LYS A 579 -36.84 3.36 14.18
N LEU A 580 -35.84 2.59 13.74
CA LEU A 580 -35.97 1.64 12.64
C LEU A 580 -36.65 0.36 13.10
N ASP A 581 -37.58 -0.15 12.30
CA ASP A 581 -38.28 -1.42 12.53
C ASP A 581 -37.47 -2.65 12.06
N LYS A 582 -36.18 -2.47 11.75
CA LYS A 582 -35.24 -3.54 11.36
C LYS A 582 -34.09 -3.67 12.38
N PRO A 583 -33.58 -4.89 12.62
CA PRO A 583 -32.45 -5.09 13.53
C PRO A 583 -31.17 -4.39 13.03
N VAL A 584 -30.54 -3.62 13.90
CA VAL A 584 -29.24 -2.99 13.66
C VAL A 584 -28.32 -3.23 14.87
N THR A 585 -27.10 -3.69 14.60
CA THR A 585 -26.03 -3.85 15.58
C THR A 585 -24.87 -2.92 15.23
N VAL A 586 -24.45 -2.07 16.15
CA VAL A 586 -23.33 -1.13 15.99
C VAL A 586 -22.12 -1.64 16.79
N VAL A 587 -20.98 -1.77 16.12
CA VAL A 587 -19.67 -1.97 16.72
C VAL A 587 -18.95 -0.62 16.65
N PHE A 588 -18.91 0.09 17.77
CA PHE A 588 -18.20 1.36 17.88
C PHE A 588 -16.86 1.13 18.57
N TYR A 589 -15.79 1.69 18.02
CA TYR A 589 -14.47 1.66 18.65
C TYR A 589 -13.66 2.89 18.27
N GLY A 590 -12.86 3.38 19.23
CA GLY A 590 -11.77 4.30 18.92
C GLY A 590 -10.58 3.53 18.38
N ASP A 591 -9.96 3.99 17.31
CA ASP A 591 -8.82 3.32 16.67
C ASP A 591 -7.53 3.47 17.47
N HIS A 592 -7.21 4.66 17.95
CA HIS A 592 -6.04 4.90 18.82
C HIS A 592 -6.28 6.11 19.74
N LEU A 593 -5.40 6.31 20.73
CA LEU A 593 -5.39 7.57 21.46
C LEU A 593 -4.84 8.71 20.58
N PRO A 594 -5.24 9.97 20.82
CA PRO A 594 -4.60 11.11 20.19
C PRO A 594 -3.14 11.23 20.68
N GLY A 595 -2.22 11.53 19.76
CA GLY A 595 -0.78 11.65 20.04
C GLY A 595 -0.37 12.95 20.74
N ILE A 596 -1.17 13.44 21.68
CA ILE A 596 -1.07 14.77 22.29
C ILE A 596 -0.59 14.78 23.74
N TYR A 597 -0.54 13.61 24.39
CA TYR A 597 -0.23 13.50 25.82
C TYR A 597 1.28 13.42 26.05
N GLU A 598 1.98 14.49 25.66
CA GLU A 598 3.45 14.60 25.72
C GLU A 598 4.00 14.26 27.11
N THR A 599 3.39 14.79 28.17
CA THR A 599 3.85 14.55 29.56
C THR A 599 3.62 13.09 29.97
N ALA A 600 2.42 12.54 29.72
CA ALA A 600 2.11 11.15 30.08
C ALA A 600 2.97 10.14 29.30
N SER A 601 3.33 10.46 28.05
CA SER A 601 4.10 9.61 27.16
C SER A 601 5.56 9.40 27.61
N GLN A 602 6.10 10.28 28.45
CA GLN A 602 7.47 10.19 28.96
C GLN A 602 7.68 9.04 29.94
N ASP A 603 6.63 8.63 30.66
CA ASP A 603 6.67 7.45 31.52
C ASP A 603 6.28 6.20 30.73
N THR A 604 7.23 5.29 30.55
CA THR A 604 7.01 4.03 29.84
C THR A 604 6.00 3.12 30.53
N ASN A 605 5.78 3.29 31.84
CA ASN A 605 4.76 2.52 32.58
C ASN A 605 3.34 2.88 32.14
N ASN A 606 3.13 4.05 31.53
CA ASN A 606 1.84 4.45 30.99
C ASN A 606 1.53 3.80 29.65
N SER A 607 2.43 2.97 29.11
CA SER A 607 2.30 2.44 27.74
C SER A 607 0.99 1.71 27.49
N LEU A 608 0.62 0.76 28.34
CA LEU A 608 -0.66 0.06 28.19
C LEU A 608 -1.85 1.02 28.27
N ALA A 609 -1.87 1.94 29.24
CA ALA A 609 -2.96 2.91 29.39
C ALA A 609 -3.10 3.83 28.18
N LEU A 610 -1.98 4.20 27.54
CA LEU A 610 -1.95 5.05 26.35
C LEU A 610 -2.33 4.33 25.05
N HIS A 611 -2.58 3.02 25.12
CA HIS A 611 -2.95 2.18 23.98
C HIS A 611 -4.30 1.47 24.20
N LEU A 612 -5.11 1.96 25.15
CA LEU A 612 -6.44 1.42 25.46
C LEU A 612 -7.56 2.43 25.13
N THR A 613 -8.20 2.25 23.98
CA THR A 613 -9.35 3.05 23.53
C THR A 613 -10.67 2.45 24.01
N ASP A 614 -11.77 3.18 23.81
CA ASP A 614 -13.11 2.72 24.18
C ASP A 614 -13.77 1.95 23.02
N TYR A 615 -14.48 0.88 23.34
CA TYR A 615 -15.38 0.21 22.40
C TYR A 615 -16.70 -0.23 23.03
N PHE A 616 -17.72 -0.41 22.20
CA PHE A 616 -18.97 -1.10 22.55
C PHE A 616 -19.60 -1.79 21.34
N ILE A 617 -20.38 -2.82 21.63
CA ILE A 617 -21.27 -3.51 20.70
C ILE A 617 -22.69 -3.30 21.20
N TRP A 618 -23.50 -2.58 20.44
CA TRP A 618 -24.84 -2.15 20.81
C TRP A 618 -25.86 -2.62 19.77
N SER A 619 -27.05 -3.02 20.21
CA SER A 619 -28.14 -3.39 19.32
C SER A 619 -29.36 -2.49 19.53
N ASN A 620 -30.04 -2.11 18.46
CA ASN A 620 -31.24 -1.27 18.51
C ASN A 620 -32.47 -2.01 19.07
N LYS A 621 -33.56 -1.27 19.31
CA LYS A 621 -34.83 -1.81 19.85
C LYS A 621 -35.46 -2.95 19.04
N ALA A 622 -35.27 -2.97 17.72
CA ALA A 622 -35.79 -4.03 16.86
C ALA A 622 -34.99 -5.35 16.97
N SER A 623 -33.79 -5.31 17.55
CA SER A 623 -32.93 -6.47 17.70
C SER A 623 -33.20 -7.22 19.01
N GLY A 624 -33.23 -8.55 18.93
CA GLY A 624 -33.36 -9.42 20.11
C GLY A 624 -32.15 -9.41 21.06
N SER A 625 -31.02 -8.81 20.65
CA SER A 625 -29.82 -8.64 21.47
C SER A 625 -29.73 -7.26 22.15
N GLN A 626 -30.79 -6.46 22.14
CA GLN A 626 -30.80 -5.18 22.84
C GLN A 626 -30.43 -5.36 24.33
N GLY A 627 -29.47 -4.56 24.81
CA GLY A 627 -29.02 -4.59 26.20
C GLY A 627 -28.21 -5.84 26.57
N LYS A 628 -27.79 -6.66 25.59
CA LYS A 628 -26.98 -7.85 25.84
C LYS A 628 -25.57 -7.47 26.28
N LYS A 629 -25.10 -8.14 27.33
CA LYS A 629 -23.71 -8.14 27.77
C LYS A 629 -23.10 -9.52 27.61
N VAL A 630 -21.88 -9.55 27.10
CA VAL A 630 -21.03 -10.74 26.99
C VAL A 630 -20.00 -10.68 28.12
N ASP A 631 -19.70 -11.82 28.74
CA ASP A 631 -18.84 -11.86 29.93
C ASP A 631 -17.37 -11.57 29.62
N ASN A 632 -16.87 -12.03 28.47
CA ASN A 632 -15.50 -11.80 28.02
C ASN A 632 -15.41 -10.51 27.18
N SER A 633 -15.72 -9.33 27.74
CA SER A 633 -15.71 -8.08 26.96
C SER A 633 -14.85 -6.96 27.55
N VAL A 634 -14.20 -7.16 28.69
CA VAL A 634 -13.46 -6.07 29.35
C VAL A 634 -12.32 -5.55 28.48
N TYR A 635 -11.60 -6.45 27.79
CA TYR A 635 -10.55 -6.14 26.84
C TYR A 635 -10.81 -6.83 25.50
N SER A 636 -10.46 -6.15 24.41
CA SER A 636 -10.51 -6.69 23.06
C SER A 636 -9.42 -6.08 22.17
N SER A 637 -9.30 -6.60 20.96
CA SER A 637 -8.54 -6.00 19.86
C SER A 637 -9.40 -6.10 18.58
N PRO A 638 -9.17 -5.25 17.56
CA PRO A 638 -10.11 -5.15 16.44
C PRO A 638 -10.38 -6.48 15.73
N ASN A 639 -9.38 -7.37 15.66
CA ASN A 639 -9.48 -8.69 15.03
C ASN A 639 -10.55 -9.60 15.68
N TYR A 640 -10.98 -9.32 16.91
CA TYR A 640 -12.02 -10.11 17.60
C TYR A 640 -13.43 -9.52 17.50
N PHE A 641 -13.59 -8.29 17.00
CA PHE A 641 -14.90 -7.62 17.03
C PHE A 641 -16.00 -8.39 16.30
N VAL A 642 -15.69 -9.07 15.20
CA VAL A 642 -16.70 -9.85 14.46
C VAL A 642 -17.16 -11.08 15.26
N ALA A 643 -16.24 -11.74 15.96
CA ALA A 643 -16.55 -12.89 16.82
C ALA A 643 -17.37 -12.45 18.04
N GLN A 644 -16.98 -11.35 18.68
CA GLN A 644 -17.76 -10.76 19.78
C GLN A 644 -19.13 -10.26 19.32
N THR A 645 -19.24 -9.73 18.10
CA THR A 645 -20.53 -9.32 17.50
C THR A 645 -21.43 -10.52 17.31
N ALA A 646 -20.89 -11.63 16.81
CA ALA A 646 -21.63 -12.88 16.71
C ALA A 646 -22.13 -13.36 18.08
N GLU A 647 -21.29 -13.29 19.11
CA GLU A 647 -21.67 -13.61 20.49
C GLU A 647 -22.74 -12.68 21.06
N HIS A 648 -22.59 -11.38 20.87
CA HIS A 648 -23.58 -10.38 21.27
C HIS A 648 -24.96 -10.66 20.65
N MET A 649 -24.98 -11.01 19.37
CA MET A 649 -26.20 -11.28 18.61
C MET A 649 -26.77 -12.69 18.84
N ASN A 650 -26.09 -13.55 19.61
CA ASN A 650 -26.38 -14.98 19.68
C ASN A 650 -26.42 -15.65 18.28
N ALA A 651 -25.59 -15.15 17.36
CA ALA A 651 -25.52 -15.59 15.98
C ALA A 651 -24.64 -16.83 15.84
N LYS A 652 -24.99 -17.68 14.88
CA LYS A 652 -24.15 -18.80 14.45
C LYS A 652 -22.88 -18.27 13.77
N VAL A 653 -21.81 -19.07 13.85
CA VAL A 653 -20.46 -18.74 13.41
C VAL A 653 -20.00 -19.69 12.31
N SER A 654 -19.18 -19.20 11.38
CA SER A 654 -18.37 -20.01 10.47
C SER A 654 -17.22 -20.69 11.23
N PRO A 655 -16.50 -21.65 10.63
CA PRO A 655 -15.25 -22.17 11.19
C PRO A 655 -14.25 -21.06 11.57
N TYR A 656 -14.08 -20.06 10.72
CA TYR A 656 -13.20 -18.92 11.00
C TYR A 656 -13.65 -18.10 12.23
N LEU A 657 -14.95 -17.79 12.31
CA LEU A 657 -15.49 -17.07 13.47
C LEU A 657 -15.46 -17.93 14.75
N ALA A 658 -15.58 -19.26 14.63
CA ALA A 658 -15.40 -20.18 15.75
C ALA A 658 -13.95 -20.17 16.25
N PHE A 659 -12.97 -20.17 15.35
CA PHE A 659 -11.56 -19.98 15.69
C PHE A 659 -11.34 -18.68 16.46
N LEU A 660 -11.78 -17.54 15.92
CA LEU A 660 -11.61 -16.23 16.58
C LEU A 660 -12.31 -16.19 17.95
N THR A 661 -13.47 -16.82 18.07
CA THR A 661 -14.20 -16.94 19.36
C THR A 661 -13.38 -17.72 20.39
N LEU A 662 -12.75 -18.82 19.99
CA LEU A 662 -11.91 -19.62 20.88
C LEU A 662 -10.61 -18.89 21.25
N MET A 663 -9.99 -18.20 20.29
CA MET A 663 -8.81 -17.38 20.55
C MET A 663 -9.10 -16.25 21.53
N HIS A 664 -10.18 -15.49 21.31
CA HIS A 664 -10.56 -14.37 22.17
C HIS A 664 -10.78 -14.78 23.63
N LYS A 665 -11.30 -15.99 23.85
CA LYS A 665 -11.50 -16.55 25.20
C LYS A 665 -10.19 -16.82 25.95
N LYS A 666 -9.08 -17.06 25.22
CA LYS A 666 -7.77 -17.36 25.80
C LYS A 666 -6.86 -16.14 25.84
N VAL A 667 -6.92 -15.31 24.81
CA VAL A 667 -6.18 -14.04 24.69
C VAL A 667 -7.18 -12.96 24.33
N SER A 668 -7.53 -12.14 25.32
CA SER A 668 -8.60 -11.14 25.20
C SER A 668 -8.24 -10.03 24.22
N ALA A 669 -6.97 -9.63 24.17
CA ALA A 669 -6.49 -8.62 23.25
C ALA A 669 -5.06 -8.93 22.83
N MET A 670 -4.70 -8.58 21.59
CA MET A 670 -3.34 -8.71 21.09
C MET A 670 -2.97 -7.61 20.12
N GLU A 671 -1.77 -7.07 20.26
CA GLU A 671 -1.18 -6.08 19.36
C GLU A 671 0.35 -6.27 19.34
N PRO A 672 1.04 -5.85 18.25
CA PRO A 672 2.49 -5.81 18.23
C PRO A 672 3.06 -4.89 19.32
N PRO A 673 4.39 -4.89 19.56
CA PRO A 673 4.98 -4.06 20.59
C PRO A 673 4.70 -2.58 20.32
N VAL A 674 4.27 -1.87 21.36
CA VAL A 674 3.84 -0.47 21.25
C VAL A 674 4.85 0.48 21.87
N VAL A 675 4.82 1.74 21.42
CA VAL A 675 5.68 2.81 21.95
C VAL A 675 4.87 4.08 22.13
N ASN A 676 5.15 4.84 23.19
CA ASN A 676 4.45 6.09 23.52
C ASN A 676 4.91 7.26 22.65
N LYS A 677 4.88 7.08 21.32
CA LYS A 677 5.27 8.09 20.34
C LYS A 677 4.34 7.97 19.14
N ILE A 678 4.10 9.10 18.47
CA ILE A 678 3.26 9.13 17.28
C ILE A 678 3.73 8.05 16.29
N GLN A 679 2.80 7.20 15.87
CA GLN A 679 3.13 6.01 15.09
C GLN A 679 3.85 6.38 13.79
N GLY A 680 5.05 5.84 13.63
CA GLY A 680 5.83 5.90 12.40
C GLY A 680 5.57 4.71 11.47
N TRP A 681 6.15 4.76 10.27
CA TRP A 681 6.03 3.73 9.24
C TRP A 681 7.37 3.07 8.88
N ASP A 682 8.33 3.17 9.80
CA ASP A 682 9.70 2.73 9.56
C ASP A 682 9.91 1.24 9.81
N ARG A 683 9.29 0.75 10.88
CA ARG A 683 9.19 -0.64 11.31
C ARG A 683 8.19 -0.73 12.46
N ILE A 684 7.66 -1.93 12.69
CA ILE A 684 7.05 -2.27 13.98
C ILE A 684 8.16 -2.25 15.05
N PRO A 685 7.92 -1.69 16.25
CA PRO A 685 8.90 -1.65 17.33
C PRO A 685 9.43 -3.04 17.72
N GLU A 686 10.67 -3.10 18.20
CA GLU A 686 11.22 -4.32 18.79
C GLU A 686 10.60 -4.56 20.17
N GLY A 687 10.32 -5.81 20.47
CA GLY A 687 9.78 -6.21 21.75
C GLY A 687 8.95 -7.47 21.63
N GLN A 688 8.41 -7.90 22.76
CA GLN A 688 7.38 -8.90 22.79
C GLN A 688 6.04 -8.26 22.46
N ASP A 689 5.24 -8.96 21.65
CA ASP A 689 3.84 -8.59 21.42
C ASP A 689 3.08 -8.50 22.74
N ILE A 690 2.09 -7.62 22.78
CA ILE A 690 1.25 -7.45 23.97
C ILE A 690 0.08 -8.40 23.85
N TYR A 691 -0.02 -9.33 24.79
CA TYR A 691 -1.16 -10.23 24.96
C TYR A 691 -1.82 -9.95 26.30
N LEU A 692 -3.14 -9.77 26.32
CA LEU A 692 -3.88 -9.52 27.56
C LEU A 692 -4.80 -10.68 27.92
N ASP A 693 -4.85 -11.04 29.20
CA ASP A 693 -5.86 -11.93 29.75
C ASP A 693 -7.22 -11.21 29.92
N ALA A 694 -8.23 -11.91 30.44
CA ALA A 694 -9.56 -11.34 30.69
C ALA A 694 -9.59 -10.22 31.76
N ALA A 695 -8.57 -10.16 32.63
CA ALA A 695 -8.42 -9.12 33.63
C ALA A 695 -7.57 -7.93 33.14
N GLY A 696 -6.98 -8.02 31.95
CA GLY A 696 -6.11 -7.00 31.37
C GLY A 696 -4.66 -7.10 31.79
N ASN A 697 -4.25 -8.23 32.39
CA ASN A 697 -2.85 -8.45 32.72
C ASN A 697 -2.10 -8.88 31.45
N PRO A 698 -0.89 -8.32 31.21
CA PRO A 698 0.01 -8.83 30.19
C PRO A 698 0.34 -10.30 30.42
N MET A 699 0.35 -11.08 29.34
CA MET A 699 0.69 -12.50 29.33
C MET A 699 1.98 -12.71 28.54
N ALA A 700 2.81 -13.67 28.97
CA ALA A 700 3.96 -14.08 28.20
C ALA A 700 3.72 -15.37 27.40
N GLU A 701 4.31 -15.48 26.20
CA GLU A 701 4.06 -16.64 25.32
C GLU A 701 4.55 -17.96 25.94
N ASP A 702 5.60 -17.91 26.76
CA ASP A 702 6.13 -19.06 27.49
C ASP A 702 5.19 -19.55 28.59
N GLU A 703 4.35 -18.66 29.11
CA GLU A 703 3.30 -18.94 30.11
C GLU A 703 1.99 -19.47 29.49
N PHE A 704 1.86 -19.47 28.16
CA PHE A 704 0.67 -20.00 27.50
C PHE A 704 0.46 -21.48 27.78
N ASP A 705 -0.79 -21.84 28.12
CA ASP A 705 -1.20 -23.24 28.21
C ASP A 705 -1.18 -23.91 26.81
N GLU A 706 -1.16 -25.25 26.80
CA GLU A 706 -1.07 -26.01 25.54
C GLU A 706 -2.18 -25.67 24.54
N GLN A 707 -3.38 -25.37 25.03
CA GLN A 707 -4.49 -24.98 24.16
C GLN A 707 -4.25 -23.61 23.53
N THR A 708 -3.74 -22.65 24.30
CA THR A 708 -3.42 -21.30 23.84
C THR A 708 -2.28 -21.35 22.83
N LYS A 709 -1.24 -22.15 23.07
CA LYS A 709 -0.16 -22.39 22.11
C LYS A 709 -0.68 -22.96 20.79
N GLN A 710 -1.56 -23.97 20.83
CA GLN A 710 -2.17 -24.51 19.61
C GLN A 710 -2.98 -23.46 18.84
N LEU A 711 -3.79 -22.67 19.54
CA LEU A 711 -4.59 -21.62 18.91
C LEU A 711 -3.70 -20.53 18.28
N MET A 712 -2.60 -20.16 18.93
CA MET A 712 -1.62 -19.21 18.37
C MET A 712 -0.92 -19.76 17.12
N THR A 713 -0.52 -21.04 17.13
CA THR A 713 0.02 -21.71 15.94
C THR A 713 -0.99 -21.73 14.81
N ASP A 714 -2.24 -22.10 15.10
CA ASP A 714 -3.32 -22.10 14.11
C ASP A 714 -3.58 -20.70 13.57
N TYR A 715 -3.52 -19.67 14.42
CA TYR A 715 -3.67 -18.28 13.97
C TYR A 715 -2.58 -17.92 12.97
N LYS A 716 -1.32 -18.25 13.27
CA LYS A 716 -0.20 -18.01 12.37
C LYS A 716 -0.38 -18.76 11.04
N LEU A 717 -0.83 -20.01 11.06
CA LEU A 717 -1.15 -20.80 9.87
C LEU A 717 -2.28 -20.18 9.03
N ILE A 718 -3.41 -19.84 9.65
CA ILE A 718 -4.57 -19.24 8.99
C ILE A 718 -4.19 -17.89 8.37
N GLN A 719 -3.51 -17.05 9.14
CA GLN A 719 -3.09 -15.73 8.68
C GLN A 719 -2.06 -15.83 7.56
N TYR A 720 -1.06 -16.70 7.68
CA TYR A 720 -0.09 -16.94 6.62
C TYR A 720 -0.79 -17.44 5.35
N ASP A 721 -1.69 -18.43 5.46
CA ASP A 721 -2.41 -18.98 4.31
C ASP A 721 -3.24 -17.94 3.55
N ILE A 722 -3.94 -17.06 4.26
CA ILE A 722 -4.74 -15.97 3.68
C ILE A 722 -3.86 -14.89 3.04
N THR A 723 -2.64 -14.67 3.57
CA THR A 723 -1.81 -13.53 3.20
C THR A 723 -0.67 -13.89 2.24
N ALA A 724 0.40 -14.51 2.74
CA ALA A 724 1.62 -14.80 2.00
C ALA A 724 1.66 -16.22 1.39
N GLY A 725 0.78 -17.10 1.86
CA GLY A 725 0.75 -18.52 1.51
C GLY A 725 0.11 -18.84 0.17
N LYS A 726 -0.36 -20.08 0.05
CA LYS A 726 -0.99 -20.67 -1.13
C LYS A 726 -2.51 -20.54 -1.17
N ASN A 727 -3.12 -19.92 -0.17
CA ASN A 727 -4.57 -19.73 -0.05
C ASN A 727 -5.35 -21.06 -0.07
N TYR A 728 -4.88 -22.10 0.63
CA TYR A 728 -5.57 -23.40 0.72
C TYR A 728 -6.98 -23.29 1.33
N LEU A 729 -7.24 -22.28 2.17
CA LEU A 729 -8.55 -22.03 2.75
C LEU A 729 -9.58 -21.46 1.75
N LYS A 730 -9.13 -20.91 0.62
CA LYS A 730 -9.98 -20.17 -0.32
C LYS A 730 -11.12 -21.00 -0.90
N ASP A 731 -10.83 -22.26 -1.21
CA ASP A 731 -11.78 -23.17 -1.88
C ASP A 731 -12.48 -24.11 -0.87
N THR A 732 -12.60 -23.67 0.38
CA THR A 732 -13.26 -24.38 1.49
C THR A 732 -14.35 -23.51 2.11
N ASP A 733 -15.24 -24.12 2.89
CA ASP A 733 -16.32 -23.41 3.59
C ASP A 733 -15.83 -22.73 4.90
N PHE A 734 -14.51 -22.55 5.07
CA PHE A 734 -13.91 -22.05 6.30
C PHE A 734 -14.39 -20.64 6.69
N MET A 735 -14.66 -19.80 5.69
CA MET A 735 -15.17 -18.43 5.88
C MET A 735 -16.70 -18.35 5.88
N ASP A 736 -17.41 -19.42 5.51
CA ASP A 736 -18.82 -19.37 5.18
C ASP A 736 -19.72 -19.49 6.42
N LEU A 737 -20.72 -18.60 6.49
CA LEU A 737 -21.74 -18.66 7.53
C LEU A 737 -22.73 -19.81 7.27
N PRO A 738 -23.26 -20.44 8.34
CA PRO A 738 -24.15 -21.62 8.25
C PRO A 738 -25.62 -21.31 7.92
#